data_AF-A0A078JNJ0-F1
#
_entry.id   AF-A0A078JNJ0-F1
#
_cell.length_a   1.000
_cell.length_b   1.000
_cell.length_c   1.000
_cell.angle_alpha   90.00
_cell.angle_beta   90.00
_cell.angle_gamma   90.00
#
_symmetry.space_group_name_H-M   'P 1'
#
loop_
_entity.id
_entity.type
_entity.pdbx_description
1 polymer ?
#
loop_
_entity_poly.entity_id
_entity_poly.type
_entity_poly.pdbx_seq_one_letter_code
_entity_poly.pdbx_strand_id
1 'polypeptide(L)'
;MKPLCLVTILSILIQQSYLKLGADAFSRDGFVRTKGVQFSLNGYPYYANGFNAYWLMYVASDPSQRPKISAAFQEASRHGLTVARTWAFSDGGYRPLQYSPGSYNEDMFQGLDFAIAEARRHGIKIILSFANNYVSFGGKKQYVDWARSRGRPVSSEDDFFTDFLVKDFYKNHIKAVLNRFNTFTKVHYRDDPTIMAWELMNEPRCPSDPTGRTIQAWITEMAAHVKSLDRNHLLEAGLEGFYGQSSPQSKTLNPPGQFGTDFIANNRIPGIDFVTVHSYPDEWFVDSNEQSQMEFLNKWLDAHIQDAQNVLHKPIILAEFGKSTKKAGSAQRDAVFNTVYGKIYESAKRGGSAAGGLFWQLLGNGMDNFQDGYGIILSQSSSTVNVIAQQSRKLTLIRRIFARMINVEKWKRARGYGPIETMWRAPPSSRQQGSHIRRVREPHRMITLVRNGGRFRHFCTASVEKRASLVSNQLNDQLKTLVGSGKLRDARQVFDKMPHRDVYSWTTIIQGYIAATNYDEALLLFSAMHRDVVSWTSLITAYSRIGQEENAVKTFLEMRNSDVPPNEQTFASAFAACASLSRLVWGEQLHDNVISLGLGDYLSVSNSMMNMYSTCGELNSASVLFRGMRCRDIISWSTIIGGYAEHGKSKEAIDLFEKSLKVGFRPDDVSFISVLTACSHSGLLGLGFHYFNLMQDKYNMSPAKEHYGCMVDLLCRAGRLSEAEKMIDEMPCEKDDVVWTTLLRACTAKRDVERGRRAAERVLEPGWSSILIKDRVSAFASGGRSHPQTEDIYSVLELLVSGAEPLRYGCEMKRDSWSIQIL
;
A
#
# COMPACT_ATOMS: atom_id res chain seq x y z
N MET A 1 -35.78 -26.35 -6.15
CA MET A 1 -34.90 -26.31 -4.96
C MET A 1 -33.53 -26.98 -5.16
N LYS A 2 -33.40 -28.08 -5.92
CA LYS A 2 -32.09 -28.77 -6.12
C LYS A 2 -30.97 -27.97 -6.84
N PRO A 3 -31.21 -27.14 -7.88
CA PRO A 3 -30.12 -26.42 -8.56
C PRO A 3 -29.61 -25.19 -7.77
N LEU A 4 -30.48 -24.54 -6.97
CA LEU A 4 -30.11 -23.38 -6.16
C LEU A 4 -29.19 -23.78 -5.00
N CYS A 5 -29.44 -24.94 -4.37
CA CYS A 5 -28.52 -25.56 -3.40
C CYS A 5 -27.18 -25.93 -4.03
N LEU A 6 -27.16 -26.45 -5.26
CA LEU A 6 -25.90 -26.79 -5.92
C LEU A 6 -25.07 -25.55 -6.23
N VAL A 7 -25.70 -24.47 -6.68
CA VAL A 7 -25.03 -23.18 -6.92
C VAL A 7 -24.53 -22.57 -5.61
N THR A 8 -25.33 -22.56 -4.54
CA THR A 8 -24.86 -22.04 -3.23
C THR A 8 -23.74 -22.89 -2.64
N ILE A 9 -23.81 -24.22 -2.73
CA ILE A 9 -22.71 -25.10 -2.29
C ILE A 9 -21.45 -24.85 -3.13
N LEU A 10 -21.58 -24.68 -4.45
CA LEU A 10 -20.44 -24.36 -5.32
C LEU A 10 -19.87 -22.98 -4.98
N SER A 11 -20.71 -21.97 -4.73
CA SER A 11 -20.30 -20.63 -4.31
C SER A 11 -19.58 -20.66 -2.96
N ILE A 12 -20.09 -21.42 -1.99
CA ILE A 12 -19.49 -21.59 -0.67
C ILE A 12 -18.15 -22.33 -0.79
N LEU A 13 -18.06 -23.39 -1.60
CA LEU A 13 -16.81 -24.12 -1.84
C LEU A 13 -15.77 -23.25 -2.57
N ILE A 14 -16.21 -22.44 -3.54
CA ILE A 14 -15.36 -21.48 -4.24
C ILE A 14 -14.89 -20.40 -3.26
N GLN A 15 -15.78 -19.80 -2.47
CA GLN A 15 -15.46 -18.78 -1.48
C GLN A 15 -14.54 -19.32 -0.37
N GLN A 16 -14.78 -20.54 0.13
CA GLN A 16 -13.90 -21.24 1.06
C GLN A 16 -12.52 -21.53 0.44
N SER A 17 -12.45 -21.91 -0.84
CA SER A 17 -11.17 -22.11 -1.52
C SER A 17 -10.39 -20.81 -1.74
N TYR A 18 -11.06 -19.68 -2.02
CA TYR A 18 -10.42 -18.36 -2.10
C TYR A 18 -9.99 -17.80 -0.73
N LEU A 19 -10.79 -17.99 0.31
CA LEU A 19 -10.42 -17.68 1.71
C LEU A 19 -9.20 -18.50 2.15
N LYS A 20 -9.15 -19.79 1.79
CA LYS A 20 -8.02 -20.66 2.08
C LYS A 20 -6.76 -20.25 1.30
N LEU A 21 -6.87 -19.91 0.01
CA LEU A 21 -5.77 -19.40 -0.82
C LEU A 21 -5.23 -18.01 -0.37
N GLY A 22 -6.09 -17.14 0.16
CA GLY A 22 -5.70 -15.87 0.77
C GLY A 22 -5.02 -16.05 2.13
N ALA A 23 -5.54 -16.96 2.96
CA ALA A 23 -4.93 -17.34 4.23
C ALA A 23 -3.56 -18.01 4.03
N ASP A 24 -3.40 -18.88 3.03
CA ASP A 24 -2.14 -19.57 2.72
C ASP A 24 -1.03 -18.59 2.24
N ALA A 25 -1.40 -17.50 1.55
CA ALA A 25 -0.45 -16.49 1.07
C ALA A 25 0.17 -15.63 2.18
N PHE A 26 -0.56 -15.44 3.28
CA PHE A 26 -0.10 -14.73 4.47
C PHE A 26 0.20 -15.66 5.64
N SER A 27 -0.05 -16.96 5.46
CA SER A 27 0.37 -17.99 6.40
C SER A 27 1.87 -17.85 6.62
N ARG A 28 2.23 -17.79 7.91
CA ARG A 28 3.61 -17.65 8.37
C ARG A 28 4.24 -19.01 8.64
N ASP A 29 3.44 -20.07 8.59
CA ASP A 29 3.85 -21.45 8.78
C ASP A 29 4.53 -21.96 7.51
N GLY A 30 5.65 -22.67 7.66
CA GLY A 30 6.42 -23.22 6.53
C GLY A 30 7.82 -22.62 6.37
N PHE A 31 8.66 -23.36 5.65
CA PHE A 31 10.05 -22.99 5.38
C PHE A 31 10.12 -21.98 4.24
N VAL A 32 10.94 -20.95 4.42
CA VAL A 32 11.29 -20.02 3.34
C VAL A 32 12.20 -20.76 2.36
N ARG A 33 11.95 -20.61 1.06
CA ARG A 33 12.71 -21.24 -0.03
C ARG A 33 13.19 -20.17 -1.00
N THR A 34 14.13 -20.51 -1.87
CA THR A 34 14.50 -19.67 -3.02
C THR A 34 13.72 -20.12 -4.26
N LYS A 35 13.35 -19.16 -5.11
CA LYS A 35 12.76 -19.37 -6.42
C LYS A 35 13.43 -18.41 -7.39
N GLY A 36 14.53 -18.87 -8.00
CA GLY A 36 15.43 -18.00 -8.76
C GLY A 36 16.00 -16.91 -7.83
N VAL A 37 15.88 -15.65 -8.25
CA VAL A 37 16.39 -14.49 -7.52
C VAL A 37 15.46 -14.00 -6.39
N GLN A 38 14.38 -14.70 -6.07
CA GLN A 38 13.43 -14.30 -5.02
C GLN A 38 13.33 -15.33 -3.91
N PHE A 39 12.96 -14.89 -2.70
CA PHE A 39 12.47 -15.80 -1.67
C PHE A 39 11.00 -16.13 -1.89
N SER A 40 10.60 -17.30 -1.44
CA SER A 40 9.22 -17.74 -1.44
C SER A 40 8.84 -18.41 -0.12
N LEU A 41 7.66 -18.08 0.39
CA LEU A 41 7.03 -18.74 1.52
C LEU A 41 5.66 -19.23 1.05
N ASN A 42 5.39 -20.54 1.20
CA ASN A 42 4.15 -21.19 0.75
C ASN A 42 3.81 -20.96 -0.74
N GLY A 43 4.83 -20.79 -1.57
CA GLY A 43 4.69 -20.56 -3.01
C GLY A 43 4.40 -19.11 -3.40
N TYR A 44 4.47 -18.16 -2.45
CA TYR A 44 4.31 -16.72 -2.67
C TYR A 44 5.63 -15.99 -2.41
N PRO A 45 5.90 -14.83 -3.05
CA PRO A 45 7.09 -14.05 -2.77
C PRO A 45 7.18 -13.64 -1.31
N TYR A 46 8.39 -13.70 -0.77
CA TYR A 46 8.70 -13.30 0.59
C TYR A 46 9.77 -12.21 0.55
N TYR A 47 9.53 -11.11 1.26
CA TYR A 47 10.48 -10.00 1.35
C TYR A 47 10.83 -9.77 2.82
N ALA A 48 12.12 -9.71 3.12
CA ALA A 48 12.61 -9.48 4.47
C ALA A 48 12.71 -7.97 4.74
N ASN A 49 11.91 -7.46 5.67
CA ASN A 49 12.22 -6.18 6.32
C ASN A 49 12.50 -6.50 7.78
N GLY A 50 13.72 -6.29 8.23
CA GLY A 50 14.11 -6.86 9.51
C GLY A 50 15.18 -6.07 10.22
N PHE A 51 15.76 -6.74 11.22
CA PHE A 51 16.69 -6.12 12.15
C PHE A 51 17.71 -7.14 12.65
N ASN A 52 18.85 -6.63 13.08
CA ASN A 52 19.82 -7.38 13.86
C ASN A 52 19.56 -7.15 15.36
N ALA A 53 19.62 -8.23 16.14
CA ALA A 53 19.53 -8.19 17.59
C ALA A 53 20.38 -9.34 18.17
N TYR A 54 21.70 -9.16 18.18
CA TYR A 54 22.64 -10.19 18.63
C TYR A 54 22.46 -10.60 20.11
N TRP A 55 21.87 -9.71 20.90
CA TRP A 55 21.72 -9.84 22.35
C TRP A 55 20.57 -10.76 22.78
N LEU A 56 19.71 -11.23 21.86
CA LEU A 56 18.48 -11.97 22.20
C LEU A 56 18.75 -13.19 23.11
N MET A 57 19.66 -14.07 22.71
CA MET A 57 20.03 -15.26 23.49
C MET A 57 20.62 -14.87 24.85
N TYR A 58 21.58 -13.94 24.84
CA TYR A 58 22.31 -13.53 26.04
C TYR A 58 21.36 -12.95 27.10
N VAL A 59 20.46 -12.05 26.70
CA VAL A 59 19.50 -11.43 27.61
C VAL A 59 18.43 -12.45 28.04
N ALA A 60 17.95 -13.31 27.15
CA ALA A 60 16.94 -14.32 27.48
C ALA A 60 17.44 -15.47 28.37
N SER A 61 18.77 -15.61 28.52
CA SER A 61 19.39 -16.56 29.44
C SER A 61 19.05 -16.25 30.90
N ASP A 62 18.73 -15.00 31.22
CA ASP A 62 18.13 -14.61 32.49
C ASP A 62 16.60 -14.59 32.34
N PRO A 63 15.86 -15.51 32.98
CA PRO A 63 14.41 -15.56 32.89
C PRO A 63 13.71 -14.24 33.26
N SER A 64 14.30 -13.44 34.17
CA SER A 64 13.74 -12.14 34.58
C SER A 64 13.77 -11.10 33.45
N GLN A 65 14.66 -11.26 32.48
CA GLN A 65 14.84 -10.34 31.36
C GLN A 65 14.07 -10.75 30.10
N ARG A 66 13.51 -11.98 30.06
CA ARG A 66 12.69 -12.49 28.94
C ARG A 66 11.56 -11.56 28.49
N PRO A 67 10.87 -10.81 29.37
CA PRO A 67 9.87 -9.83 28.94
C PRO A 67 10.42 -8.75 27.98
N LYS A 68 11.72 -8.41 28.06
CA LYS A 68 12.35 -7.47 27.12
C LYS A 68 12.40 -8.02 25.69
N ILE A 69 12.67 -9.31 25.55
CA ILE A 69 12.67 -10.01 24.25
C ILE A 69 11.26 -10.04 23.69
N SER A 70 10.26 -10.39 24.51
CA SER A 70 8.86 -10.36 24.10
C SER A 70 8.40 -8.98 23.64
N ALA A 71 8.80 -7.91 24.36
CA ALA A 71 8.50 -6.54 24.00
C ALA A 71 9.18 -6.14 22.67
N ALA A 72 10.45 -6.49 22.47
CA ALA A 72 11.17 -6.19 21.24
C ALA A 72 10.53 -6.85 20.02
N PHE A 73 10.15 -8.14 20.11
CA PHE A 73 9.45 -8.82 19.02
C PHE A 73 8.04 -8.29 18.79
N GLN A 74 7.32 -7.90 19.85
CA GLN A 74 6.01 -7.27 19.73
C GLN A 74 6.10 -5.94 18.99
N GLU A 75 7.08 -5.08 19.35
CA GLU A 75 7.31 -3.81 18.67
C GLU A 75 7.77 -4.01 17.23
N ALA A 76 8.66 -4.95 16.97
CA ALA A 76 9.09 -5.31 15.62
C ALA A 76 7.88 -5.73 14.76
N SER A 77 7.01 -6.60 15.27
CA SER A 77 5.82 -7.05 14.55
C SER A 77 4.81 -5.91 14.34
N ARG A 78 4.63 -5.00 15.30
CA ARG A 78 3.77 -3.81 15.15
C ARG A 78 4.24 -2.88 14.03
N HIS A 79 5.56 -2.79 13.84
CA HIS A 79 6.18 -2.02 12.76
C HIS A 79 6.32 -2.81 11.45
N GLY A 80 5.75 -4.02 11.37
CA GLY A 80 5.69 -4.84 10.17
C GLY A 80 7.02 -5.51 9.80
N LEU A 81 7.97 -5.61 10.72
CA LEU A 81 9.21 -6.34 10.52
C LEU A 81 8.92 -7.85 10.49
N THR A 82 9.64 -8.57 9.63
CA THR A 82 9.38 -9.97 9.28
C THR A 82 10.54 -10.90 9.56
N VAL A 83 11.77 -10.39 9.74
CA VAL A 83 12.98 -11.17 9.97
C VAL A 83 13.83 -10.56 11.09
N ALA A 84 14.37 -11.41 11.95
CA ALA A 84 15.39 -11.05 12.92
C ALA A 84 16.67 -11.85 12.64
N ARG A 85 17.83 -11.20 12.65
CA ARG A 85 19.14 -11.86 12.58
C ARG A 85 19.80 -11.80 13.96
N THR A 86 20.25 -12.95 14.47
CA THR A 86 20.80 -13.09 15.83
C THR A 86 21.79 -14.24 15.94
N TRP A 87 22.55 -14.26 17.03
CA TRP A 87 23.68 -15.18 17.22
C TRP A 87 23.22 -16.46 17.89
N ALA A 88 23.55 -17.60 17.26
CA ALA A 88 23.47 -18.92 17.88
C ALA A 88 24.83 -19.33 18.48
N PHE A 89 25.71 -18.36 18.74
CA PHE A 89 27.03 -18.56 19.33
C PHE A 89 27.27 -17.58 20.48
N SER A 90 28.13 -18.01 21.39
CA SER A 90 28.87 -17.20 22.35
C SER A 90 29.91 -18.15 22.91
N ASP A 91 31.11 -18.13 22.34
CA ASP A 91 32.17 -19.10 22.58
C ASP A 91 33.13 -18.64 23.69
N GLY A 92 33.01 -17.38 24.12
CA GLY A 92 33.81 -16.79 25.18
C GLY A 92 33.09 -15.61 25.86
N GLY A 93 33.66 -15.13 26.96
CA GLY A 93 33.12 -14.04 27.78
C GLY A 93 32.55 -14.52 29.12
N TYR A 94 31.77 -13.66 29.78
CA TYR A 94 31.26 -13.92 31.14
C TYR A 94 30.22 -15.04 31.22
N ARG A 95 29.33 -15.13 30.23
CA ARG A 95 28.26 -16.14 30.16
C ARG A 95 28.20 -16.75 28.76
N PRO A 96 29.19 -17.58 28.38
CA PRO A 96 29.23 -18.18 27.05
C PRO A 96 28.12 -19.22 26.88
N LEU A 97 27.63 -19.36 25.64
CA LEU A 97 26.82 -20.50 25.22
C LEU A 97 27.68 -21.76 25.18
N GLN A 98 28.85 -21.71 24.53
CA GLN A 98 29.79 -22.82 24.43
C GLN A 98 31.06 -22.44 25.20
N TYR A 99 31.22 -22.93 26.43
CA TYR A 99 32.39 -22.59 27.27
C TYR A 99 33.62 -23.45 26.99
N SER A 100 33.44 -24.60 26.32
CA SER A 100 34.52 -25.43 25.79
C SER A 100 33.98 -26.26 24.63
N PRO A 101 34.84 -26.79 23.72
CA PRO A 101 34.36 -27.49 22.53
C PRO A 101 33.40 -28.63 22.88
N GLY A 102 32.15 -28.53 22.43
CA GLY A 102 31.09 -29.51 22.66
C GLY A 102 30.39 -29.44 24.03
N SER A 103 30.73 -28.47 24.88
CA SER A 103 30.08 -28.29 26.20
C SER A 103 29.35 -26.95 26.28
N TYR A 104 28.09 -26.99 26.72
CA TYR A 104 27.15 -25.89 26.56
C TYR A 104 26.53 -25.45 27.87
N ASN A 105 26.33 -24.13 28.00
CA ASN A 105 25.51 -23.54 29.04
C ASN A 105 24.03 -23.67 28.67
N GLU A 106 23.29 -24.48 29.43
CA GLU A 106 21.90 -24.77 29.17
C GLU A 106 20.99 -23.54 29.32
N ASP A 107 21.28 -22.61 30.22
CA ASP A 107 20.49 -21.39 30.38
C ASP A 107 20.58 -20.50 29.14
N MET A 108 21.78 -20.42 28.53
CA MET A 108 21.99 -19.72 27.26
C MET A 108 21.23 -20.42 26.12
N PHE A 109 21.28 -21.75 26.05
CA PHE A 109 20.53 -22.51 25.05
C PHE A 109 19.02 -22.33 25.20
N GLN A 110 18.49 -22.35 26.42
CA GLN A 110 17.09 -22.05 26.71
C GLN A 110 16.72 -20.59 26.42
N GLY A 111 17.66 -19.66 26.57
CA GLY A 111 17.51 -18.28 26.12
C GLY A 111 17.28 -18.20 24.60
N LEU A 112 18.06 -18.96 23.82
CA LEU A 112 17.86 -19.07 22.37
C LEU A 112 16.55 -19.80 22.02
N ASP A 113 16.21 -20.87 22.76
CA ASP A 113 14.94 -21.60 22.59
C ASP A 113 13.75 -20.63 22.73
N PHE A 114 13.79 -19.78 23.77
CA PHE A 114 12.79 -18.76 24.05
C PHE A 114 12.71 -17.70 22.94
N ALA A 115 13.86 -17.22 22.45
CA ALA A 115 13.89 -16.23 21.36
C ALA A 115 13.22 -16.76 20.08
N ILE A 116 13.47 -18.02 19.71
CA ILE A 116 12.82 -18.68 18.57
C ILE A 116 11.30 -18.84 18.82
N ALA A 117 10.91 -19.25 20.04
CA ALA A 117 9.50 -19.38 20.39
C ALA A 117 8.75 -18.03 20.33
N GLU A 118 9.37 -16.95 20.79
CA GLU A 118 8.79 -15.61 20.73
C GLU A 118 8.73 -15.07 19.31
N ALA A 119 9.76 -15.27 18.50
CA ALA A 119 9.71 -14.93 17.09
C ALA A 119 8.57 -15.67 16.37
N ARG A 120 8.36 -16.97 16.68
CA ARG A 120 7.21 -17.73 16.18
C ARG A 120 5.89 -17.08 16.57
N ARG A 121 5.74 -16.71 17.86
CA ARG A 121 4.51 -16.10 18.39
C ARG A 121 4.15 -14.80 17.68
N HIS A 122 5.15 -14.02 17.29
CA HIS A 122 5.00 -12.77 16.55
C HIS A 122 5.14 -12.95 15.02
N GLY A 123 5.28 -14.19 14.56
CA GLY A 123 5.46 -14.58 13.16
C GLY A 123 6.61 -13.90 12.43
N ILE A 124 7.72 -13.69 13.15
CA ILE A 124 9.00 -13.22 12.65
C ILE A 124 9.87 -14.44 12.37
N LYS A 125 10.57 -14.46 11.23
CA LYS A 125 11.56 -15.49 10.91
C LYS A 125 12.91 -15.14 11.51
N ILE A 126 13.76 -16.15 11.76
CA ILE A 126 15.10 -15.93 12.33
C ILE A 126 16.21 -16.40 11.38
N ILE A 127 17.26 -15.59 11.25
CA ILE A 127 18.57 -16.00 10.70
C ILE A 127 19.54 -16.22 11.87
N LEU A 128 20.18 -17.38 11.92
CA LEU A 128 21.05 -17.80 13.03
C LEU A 128 22.50 -18.00 12.57
N SER A 129 23.40 -17.19 13.12
CA SER A 129 24.84 -17.30 12.89
C SER A 129 25.50 -18.29 13.85
N PHE A 130 26.37 -19.16 13.32
CA PHE A 130 27.07 -20.19 14.11
C PHE A 130 28.39 -19.74 14.72
N ALA A 131 29.01 -18.69 14.20
CA ALA A 131 30.29 -18.21 14.73
C ALA A 131 30.49 -16.74 14.38
N ASN A 132 31.48 -16.12 15.03
CA ASN A 132 31.93 -14.76 14.71
C ASN A 132 33.33 -14.77 14.13
N ASN A 133 33.63 -13.84 13.23
CA ASN A 133 35.00 -13.51 12.88
C ASN A 133 35.71 -12.72 13.98
N TYR A 134 34.99 -11.85 14.70
CA TYR A 134 35.57 -10.99 15.73
C TYR A 134 35.69 -11.68 17.10
N VAL A 135 36.59 -11.15 17.93
CA VAL A 135 36.90 -11.68 19.29
C VAL A 135 35.75 -11.49 20.29
N SER A 136 34.85 -10.53 20.04
CA SER A 136 33.70 -10.27 20.89
C SER A 136 32.80 -11.51 20.99
N PHE A 137 32.55 -11.95 22.23
CA PHE A 137 31.86 -13.21 22.55
C PHE A 137 32.57 -14.47 22.04
N GLY A 138 33.88 -14.42 21.83
CA GLY A 138 34.71 -15.56 21.41
C GLY A 138 35.13 -15.45 19.94
N GLY A 139 34.37 -16.08 19.04
CA GLY A 139 34.65 -16.07 17.60
C GLY A 139 35.79 -17.01 17.18
N LYS A 140 36.25 -16.90 15.93
CA LYS A 140 37.23 -17.82 15.32
C LYS A 140 38.52 -17.96 16.14
N LYS A 141 38.95 -16.87 16.79
CA LYS A 141 40.11 -16.85 17.68
C LYS A 141 39.95 -17.86 18.83
N GLN A 142 38.78 -17.90 19.47
CA GLN A 142 38.52 -18.77 20.61
C GLN A 142 38.60 -20.25 20.25
N TYR A 143 38.14 -20.61 19.05
CA TYR A 143 38.26 -21.95 18.51
C TYR A 143 39.72 -22.37 18.29
N VAL A 144 40.54 -21.47 17.74
CA VAL A 144 41.98 -21.67 17.60
C VAL A 144 42.66 -21.78 18.97
N ASP A 145 42.29 -20.95 19.94
CA ASP A 145 42.81 -21.00 21.30
C ASP A 145 42.46 -22.34 22.00
N TRP A 146 41.27 -22.90 21.78
CA TRP A 146 40.91 -24.24 22.26
C TRP A 146 41.74 -25.36 21.63
N ALA A 147 42.10 -25.24 20.35
CA ALA A 147 43.00 -26.19 19.71
C ALA A 147 44.43 -26.05 20.27
N ARG A 148 44.89 -24.82 20.46
CA ARG A 148 46.20 -24.51 21.04
C ARG A 148 46.35 -25.06 22.46
N SER A 149 45.32 -24.93 23.30
CA SER A 149 45.34 -25.46 24.67
C SER A 149 45.34 -26.99 24.72
N ARG A 150 44.95 -27.66 23.63
CA ARG A 150 45.06 -29.12 23.44
C ARG A 150 46.37 -29.54 22.74
N GLY A 151 47.37 -28.65 22.66
CA GLY A 151 48.68 -28.94 22.11
C GLY A 151 48.76 -28.91 20.57
N ARG A 152 47.75 -28.36 19.87
CA ARG A 152 47.87 -28.16 18.41
C ARG A 152 48.82 -26.99 18.10
N PRO A 153 49.72 -27.13 17.11
CA PRO A 153 50.64 -26.08 16.72
C PRO A 153 49.98 -25.04 15.79
N VAL A 154 48.94 -24.36 16.29
CA VAL A 154 48.21 -23.28 15.58
C VAL A 154 48.67 -21.90 16.06
N SER A 155 48.95 -21.00 15.11
CA SER A 155 49.58 -19.70 15.35
C SER A 155 48.80 -18.51 14.80
N SER A 156 47.90 -18.72 13.85
CA SER A 156 47.04 -17.69 13.26
C SER A 156 45.58 -17.89 13.64
N GLU A 157 44.81 -16.80 13.76
CA GLU A 157 43.36 -16.89 13.90
C GLU A 157 42.69 -17.48 12.64
N ASP A 158 43.34 -17.32 11.48
CA ASP A 158 42.88 -17.88 10.21
C ASP A 158 43.13 -19.39 10.11
N ASP A 159 43.89 -19.99 11.04
CA ASP A 159 43.98 -21.45 11.17
C ASP A 159 42.61 -22.07 11.47
N PHE A 160 41.63 -21.26 11.88
CA PHE A 160 40.23 -21.64 11.96
C PHE A 160 39.69 -22.25 10.65
N PHE A 161 40.16 -21.75 9.50
CA PHE A 161 39.68 -22.18 8.19
C PHE A 161 40.40 -23.43 7.67
N THR A 162 41.56 -23.79 8.24
CA THR A 162 42.46 -24.81 7.68
C THR A 162 42.68 -25.99 8.63
N ASP A 163 42.87 -25.74 9.94
CA ASP A 163 43.16 -26.78 10.92
C ASP A 163 41.97 -27.73 11.10
N PHE A 164 42.24 -29.03 11.01
CA PHE A 164 41.19 -30.03 11.03
C PHE A 164 40.49 -30.14 12.39
N LEU A 165 41.21 -29.95 13.50
CA LEU A 165 40.62 -30.05 14.84
C LEU A 165 39.73 -28.84 15.11
N VAL A 166 40.16 -27.65 14.69
CA VAL A 166 39.34 -26.43 14.79
C VAL A 166 38.07 -26.58 13.94
N LYS A 167 38.19 -27.04 12.70
CA LYS A 167 37.02 -27.32 11.84
C LYS A 167 36.08 -28.35 12.46
N ASP A 168 36.61 -29.38 13.12
CA ASP A 168 35.79 -30.38 13.82
C ASP A 168 35.04 -29.79 15.03
N PHE A 169 35.66 -28.88 15.80
CA PHE A 169 34.94 -28.15 16.85
C PHE A 169 33.77 -27.37 16.29
N TYR A 170 33.98 -26.65 15.19
CA TYR A 170 32.93 -25.87 14.54
C TYR A 170 31.80 -26.75 13.96
N LYS A 171 32.14 -27.86 13.30
CA LYS A 171 31.15 -28.86 12.83
C LYS A 171 30.35 -29.46 13.99
N ASN A 172 31.01 -29.76 15.11
CA ASN A 172 30.33 -30.25 16.31
C ASN A 172 29.36 -29.19 16.88
N HIS A 173 29.72 -27.91 16.80
CA HIS A 173 28.82 -26.82 17.17
C HIS A 173 27.60 -26.72 16.26
N ILE A 174 27.79 -26.72 14.94
CA ILE A 174 26.69 -26.79 13.96
C ILE A 174 25.76 -27.96 14.29
N LYS A 175 26.31 -29.15 14.49
CA LYS A 175 25.53 -30.35 14.80
C LYS A 175 24.73 -30.19 16.09
N ALA A 176 25.29 -29.59 17.13
CA ALA A 176 24.58 -29.34 18.39
C ALA A 176 23.42 -28.36 18.21
N VAL A 177 23.65 -27.24 17.52
CA VAL A 177 22.61 -26.21 17.28
C VAL A 177 21.47 -26.76 16.41
N LEU A 178 21.78 -27.42 15.28
CA LEU A 178 20.76 -27.97 14.38
C LEU A 178 19.88 -29.04 15.05
N ASN A 179 20.49 -29.89 15.90
CA ASN A 179 19.79 -30.97 16.59
C ASN A 179 19.19 -30.54 17.93
N ARG A 180 19.35 -29.27 18.36
CA ARG A 180 18.75 -28.75 19.60
C ARG A 180 17.25 -28.97 19.56
N PHE A 181 16.72 -29.66 20.58
CA PHE A 181 15.28 -29.77 20.80
C PHE A 181 14.82 -28.56 21.61
N ASN A 182 14.02 -27.69 20.99
CA ASN A 182 13.58 -26.46 21.61
C ASN A 182 12.64 -26.76 22.79
N THR A 183 13.00 -26.30 23.98
CA THR A 183 12.23 -26.58 25.21
C THR A 183 10.87 -25.88 25.27
N PHE A 184 10.64 -24.81 24.49
CA PHE A 184 9.39 -24.06 24.43
C PHE A 184 8.50 -24.50 23.27
N THR A 185 9.07 -24.60 22.06
CA THR A 185 8.31 -24.97 20.85
C THR A 185 8.11 -26.48 20.71
N LYS A 186 8.91 -27.30 21.42
CA LYS A 186 8.93 -28.77 21.32
C LYS A 186 9.27 -29.30 19.93
N VAL A 187 10.09 -28.56 19.18
CA VAL A 187 10.54 -28.90 17.82
C VAL A 187 12.06 -28.84 17.77
N HIS A 188 12.69 -29.74 17.02
CA HIS A 188 14.13 -29.61 16.75
C HIS A 188 14.39 -28.41 15.84
N TYR A 189 15.48 -27.67 16.06
CA TYR A 189 15.76 -26.46 15.28
C TYR A 189 15.78 -26.72 13.77
N ARG A 190 16.43 -27.79 13.30
CA ARG A 190 16.44 -28.20 11.87
C ARG A 190 15.05 -28.49 11.26
N ASP A 191 14.04 -28.67 12.11
CA ASP A 191 12.65 -28.94 11.73
C ASP A 191 11.72 -27.75 12.05
N ASP A 192 12.25 -26.65 12.57
CA ASP A 192 11.48 -25.47 13.01
C ASP A 192 11.38 -24.42 11.90
N PRO A 193 10.21 -24.27 11.22
CA PRO A 193 10.06 -23.32 10.12
C PRO A 193 10.12 -21.84 10.54
N THR A 194 10.21 -21.52 11.84
CA THR A 194 10.49 -20.17 12.31
C THR A 194 11.90 -19.74 11.92
N ILE A 195 12.85 -20.66 11.85
CA ILE A 195 14.17 -20.38 11.33
C ILE A 195 14.04 -20.24 9.81
N MET A 196 14.54 -19.12 9.27
CA MET A 196 14.58 -18.88 7.82
C MET A 196 15.87 -19.42 7.23
N ALA A 197 16.99 -19.13 7.87
CA ALA A 197 18.31 -19.48 7.37
C ALA A 197 19.32 -19.71 8.49
N TRP A 198 20.30 -20.54 8.15
CA TRP A 198 21.57 -20.63 8.84
C TRP A 198 22.58 -19.67 8.21
N GLU A 199 23.46 -19.10 9.04
CA GLU A 199 24.61 -18.31 8.61
C GLU A 199 25.88 -19.01 9.10
N LEU A 200 26.83 -19.26 8.18
CA LEU A 200 28.09 -19.93 8.55
C LEU A 200 28.87 -19.13 9.60
N MET A 201 29.13 -17.85 9.35
CA MET A 201 29.89 -17.02 10.27
C MET A 201 29.56 -15.56 10.01
N ASN A 202 29.41 -14.77 11.06
CA ASN A 202 29.33 -13.32 10.95
C ASN A 202 30.67 -12.73 10.45
N GLU A 203 30.64 -12.10 9.27
CA GLU A 203 31.73 -11.32 8.67
C GLU A 203 33.08 -12.07 8.57
N PRO A 204 33.15 -13.26 7.94
CA PRO A 204 34.39 -14.03 7.87
C PRO A 204 35.45 -13.26 7.08
N ARG A 205 36.67 -13.16 7.63
CA ARG A 205 37.84 -12.61 6.95
C ARG A 205 39.04 -13.53 7.11
N CYS A 206 39.84 -13.66 6.06
CA CYS A 206 41.06 -14.45 6.01
C CYS A 206 42.22 -13.63 5.40
N PRO A 207 42.69 -12.59 6.10
CA PRO A 207 43.78 -11.74 5.61
C PRO A 207 45.09 -12.51 5.34
N SER A 208 45.31 -13.66 5.98
CA SER A 208 46.49 -14.51 5.70
C SER A 208 46.49 -15.12 4.29
N ASP A 209 45.34 -15.21 3.62
CA ASP A 209 45.23 -15.64 2.22
C ASP A 209 44.39 -14.66 1.38
N PRO A 210 45.01 -13.58 0.85
CA PRO A 210 44.33 -12.62 -0.01
C PRO A 210 43.88 -13.19 -1.37
N THR A 211 44.27 -14.44 -1.72
CA THR A 211 43.77 -15.09 -2.94
C THR A 211 42.32 -15.56 -2.80
N GLY A 212 41.84 -15.70 -1.56
CA GLY A 212 40.48 -16.15 -1.24
C GLY A 212 40.26 -17.65 -1.36
N ARG A 213 41.30 -18.43 -1.70
CA ARG A 213 41.20 -19.88 -1.87
C ARG A 213 40.90 -20.60 -0.57
N THR A 214 41.47 -20.13 0.54
CA THR A 214 41.26 -20.72 1.87
C THR A 214 39.81 -20.60 2.31
N ILE A 215 39.22 -19.39 2.26
CA ILE A 215 37.81 -19.19 2.58
C ILE A 215 36.90 -19.93 1.59
N GLN A 216 37.22 -19.93 0.29
CA GLN A 216 36.45 -20.69 -0.71
C GLN A 216 36.36 -22.17 -0.35
N ALA A 217 37.49 -22.79 0.01
CA ALA A 217 37.55 -24.20 0.40
C ALA A 217 36.75 -24.45 1.69
N TRP A 218 36.91 -23.57 2.69
CA TRP A 218 36.20 -23.69 3.96
C TRP A 218 34.68 -23.55 3.80
N ILE A 219 34.18 -22.54 3.09
CA ILE A 219 32.74 -22.37 2.83
C ILE A 219 32.20 -23.58 2.07
N THR A 220 32.95 -24.10 1.09
CA THR A 220 32.53 -25.29 0.33
C THR A 220 32.34 -26.49 1.25
N GLU A 221 33.29 -26.73 2.16
CA GLU A 221 33.24 -27.81 3.13
C GLU A 221 32.10 -27.65 4.14
N MET A 222 31.98 -26.46 4.76
CA MET A 222 30.99 -26.22 5.81
C MET A 222 29.57 -26.13 5.27
N ALA A 223 29.37 -25.56 4.08
CA ALA A 223 28.06 -25.53 3.45
C ALA A 223 27.56 -26.94 3.10
N ALA A 224 28.44 -27.80 2.58
CA ALA A 224 28.12 -29.20 2.34
C ALA A 224 27.79 -29.93 3.65
N HIS A 225 28.53 -29.65 4.74
CA HIS A 225 28.27 -30.23 6.05
C HIS A 225 26.89 -29.83 6.62
N VAL A 226 26.57 -28.53 6.65
CA VAL A 226 25.26 -28.03 7.11
C VAL A 226 24.14 -28.67 6.28
N LYS A 227 24.24 -28.66 4.94
CA LYS A 227 23.22 -29.24 4.04
C LYS A 227 23.08 -30.75 4.15
N SER A 228 24.10 -31.45 4.66
CA SER A 228 23.99 -32.88 4.96
C SER A 228 23.15 -33.16 6.21
N LEU A 229 23.12 -32.22 7.16
CA LEU A 229 22.39 -32.33 8.42
C LEU A 229 20.97 -31.73 8.32
N ASP A 230 20.80 -30.71 7.49
CA ASP A 230 19.55 -29.97 7.31
C ASP A 230 19.35 -29.54 5.84
N ARG A 231 18.29 -30.06 5.23
CA ARG A 231 17.87 -29.72 3.85
C ARG A 231 16.62 -28.82 3.82
N ASN A 232 16.07 -28.51 4.98
CA ASN A 232 14.86 -27.70 5.13
C ASN A 232 15.17 -26.22 5.10
N HIS A 233 16.25 -25.79 5.73
CA HIS A 233 16.59 -24.38 5.86
C HIS A 233 17.46 -23.85 4.73
N LEU A 234 17.35 -22.56 4.49
CA LEU A 234 18.30 -21.82 3.68
C LEU A 234 19.65 -21.71 4.40
N LEU A 235 20.72 -21.50 3.65
CA LEU A 235 22.05 -21.28 4.14
C LEU A 235 22.69 -20.12 3.39
N GLU A 236 23.33 -19.23 4.13
CA GLU A 236 24.22 -18.21 3.60
C GLU A 236 25.55 -18.16 4.38
N ALA A 237 26.54 -17.45 3.84
CA ALA A 237 27.92 -17.53 4.32
C ALA A 237 28.32 -16.44 5.33
N GLY A 238 27.52 -15.37 5.45
CA GLY A 238 27.67 -14.23 6.35
C GLY A 238 28.64 -13.17 5.86
N LEU A 239 28.81 -13.06 4.53
CA LEU A 239 29.77 -12.15 3.92
C LEU A 239 29.32 -10.70 4.03
N GLU A 240 30.30 -9.82 4.25
CA GLU A 240 30.12 -8.37 4.13
C GLU A 240 29.97 -7.93 2.66
N GLY A 241 30.45 -8.73 1.70
CA GLY A 241 30.33 -8.48 0.26
C GLY A 241 31.62 -8.15 -0.48
N PHE A 242 32.80 -8.20 0.16
CA PHE A 242 34.03 -7.81 -0.54
C PHE A 242 34.34 -8.68 -1.77
N TYR A 243 34.63 -8.02 -2.89
CA TYR A 243 35.02 -8.67 -4.14
C TYR A 243 36.46 -9.18 -4.09
N GLY A 244 36.68 -10.36 -4.68
CA GLY A 244 37.99 -10.98 -4.75
C GLY A 244 38.57 -11.01 -6.17
N GLN A 245 39.44 -11.97 -6.44
CA GLN A 245 40.12 -12.11 -7.73
C GLN A 245 39.18 -12.50 -8.86
N SER A 246 38.02 -13.09 -8.56
CA SER A 246 37.05 -13.50 -9.57
C SER A 246 36.33 -12.32 -10.24
N SER A 247 36.43 -11.10 -9.68
CA SER A 247 35.82 -9.87 -10.21
C SER A 247 36.77 -8.68 -10.08
N PRO A 248 37.86 -8.62 -10.87
CA PRO A 248 38.90 -7.60 -10.73
C PRO A 248 38.40 -6.16 -10.90
N GLN A 249 37.40 -5.95 -11.76
CA GLN A 249 36.80 -4.63 -11.97
C GLN A 249 36.03 -4.18 -10.72
N SER A 250 35.14 -5.04 -10.20
CA SER A 250 34.36 -4.76 -8.99
C SER A 250 35.22 -4.68 -7.72
N LYS A 251 36.41 -5.30 -7.70
CA LYS A 251 37.36 -5.21 -6.59
C LYS A 251 37.78 -3.77 -6.26
N THR A 252 37.76 -2.87 -7.24
CA THR A 252 38.04 -1.43 -7.04
C THR A 252 36.99 -0.72 -6.19
N LEU A 253 35.80 -1.32 -6.03
CA LEU A 253 34.72 -0.81 -5.21
C LEU A 253 34.90 -1.14 -3.72
N ASN A 254 35.76 -2.09 -3.36
CA ASN A 254 35.94 -2.46 -1.96
C ASN A 254 36.50 -1.29 -1.13
N PRO A 255 36.12 -1.19 0.15
CA PRO A 255 36.84 -0.31 1.07
C PRO A 255 38.30 -0.75 1.24
N PRO A 256 39.19 0.14 1.74
CA PRO A 256 40.59 -0.18 1.95
C PRO A 256 40.76 -1.37 2.90
N GLY A 257 41.48 -2.41 2.46
CA GLY A 257 41.79 -3.56 3.31
C GLY A 257 42.12 -4.84 2.55
N GLN A 258 42.54 -5.85 3.29
CA GLN A 258 42.70 -7.22 2.81
C GLN A 258 41.73 -8.12 3.58
N PHE A 259 40.76 -8.68 2.86
CA PHE A 259 39.64 -9.41 3.47
C PHE A 259 39.73 -10.92 3.29
N GLY A 260 40.34 -11.40 2.20
CA GLY A 260 40.44 -12.84 1.89
C GLY A 260 39.12 -13.49 1.47
N THR A 261 38.07 -12.70 1.24
CA THR A 261 36.79 -13.17 0.69
C THR A 261 36.66 -12.81 -0.79
N ASP A 262 35.72 -13.46 -1.47
CA ASP A 262 35.36 -13.19 -2.85
C ASP A 262 33.85 -13.33 -3.05
N PHE A 263 33.13 -12.20 -3.09
CA PHE A 263 31.67 -12.18 -3.17
C PHE A 263 31.08 -13.08 -4.27
N ILE A 264 31.67 -13.10 -5.46
CA ILE A 264 31.14 -13.94 -6.55
C ILE A 264 31.53 -15.40 -6.36
N ALA A 265 32.81 -15.70 -6.11
CA ALA A 265 33.26 -17.09 -6.01
C ALA A 265 32.65 -17.82 -4.80
N ASN A 266 32.61 -17.15 -3.65
CA ASN A 266 32.07 -17.73 -2.42
C ASN A 266 30.56 -17.99 -2.56
N ASN A 267 29.81 -17.03 -3.13
CA ASN A 267 28.37 -17.20 -3.31
C ASN A 267 28.00 -18.10 -4.50
N ARG A 268 28.93 -18.53 -5.35
CA ARG A 268 28.67 -19.58 -6.37
C ARG A 268 28.60 -20.99 -5.80
N ILE A 269 29.06 -21.18 -4.56
CA ILE A 269 29.06 -22.50 -3.90
C ILE A 269 27.61 -23.04 -3.87
N PRO A 270 27.36 -24.28 -4.32
CA PRO A 270 26.00 -24.83 -4.44
C PRO A 270 25.22 -24.89 -3.12
N GLY A 271 25.91 -25.05 -1.99
CA GLY A 271 25.28 -25.09 -0.66
C GLY A 271 24.78 -23.73 -0.15
N ILE A 272 25.18 -22.62 -0.77
CA ILE A 272 24.76 -21.27 -0.42
C ILE A 272 23.51 -20.92 -1.24
N ASP A 273 22.38 -20.64 -0.59
CA ASP A 273 21.11 -20.43 -1.30
C ASP A 273 20.85 -18.98 -1.68
N PHE A 274 21.33 -18.03 -0.87
CA PHE A 274 21.18 -16.60 -1.08
C PHE A 274 22.43 -15.87 -0.59
N VAL A 275 22.53 -14.60 -0.94
CA VAL A 275 23.75 -13.81 -0.72
C VAL A 275 23.48 -12.65 0.22
N THR A 276 24.51 -12.27 0.97
CA THR A 276 24.46 -11.17 1.91
C THR A 276 25.50 -10.13 1.55
N VAL A 277 25.22 -8.90 1.97
CA VAL A 277 26.16 -7.78 1.93
C VAL A 277 25.87 -6.90 3.14
N HIS A 278 26.93 -6.37 3.73
CA HIS A 278 26.88 -5.42 4.83
C HIS A 278 27.30 -4.04 4.30
N SER A 279 26.92 -2.96 4.99
CA SER A 279 27.36 -1.62 4.59
C SER A 279 27.49 -0.69 5.80
N TYR A 280 28.74 -0.31 6.08
CA TYR A 280 29.09 0.68 7.11
C TYR A 280 30.02 1.76 6.57
N PRO A 281 29.54 2.65 5.66
CA PRO A 281 30.38 3.69 5.07
C PRO A 281 31.07 4.59 6.10
N ASP A 282 30.45 4.83 7.26
CA ASP A 282 30.98 5.64 8.36
C ASP A 282 32.04 4.95 9.23
N GLU A 283 32.18 3.62 9.13
CA GLU A 283 33.30 2.88 9.72
C GLU A 283 34.41 2.61 8.69
N TRP A 284 34.03 2.30 7.44
CA TRP A 284 35.02 1.99 6.40
C TRP A 284 35.75 3.22 5.86
N PHE A 285 35.11 4.39 5.92
CA PHE A 285 35.65 5.65 5.42
C PHE A 285 35.52 6.76 6.46
N VAL A 286 36.19 6.58 7.61
CA VAL A 286 36.12 7.48 8.77
C VAL A 286 36.46 8.94 8.42
N ASP A 287 37.44 9.14 7.53
CA ASP A 287 37.92 10.48 7.14
C ASP A 287 37.17 11.08 5.95
N SER A 288 36.18 10.38 5.39
CA SER A 288 35.41 10.85 4.24
C SER A 288 34.18 11.65 4.63
N ASN A 289 33.83 12.63 3.80
CA ASN A 289 32.60 13.41 3.99
C ASN A 289 31.33 12.59 3.67
N GLU A 290 30.17 13.09 4.11
CA GLU A 290 28.88 12.41 3.95
C GLU A 290 28.51 12.12 2.49
N GLN A 291 28.83 13.03 1.58
CA GLN A 291 28.54 12.86 0.16
C GLN A 291 29.31 11.67 -0.42
N SER A 292 30.63 11.60 -0.17
CA SER A 292 31.46 10.49 -0.61
C SER A 292 31.00 9.15 -0.03
N GLN A 293 30.60 9.13 1.25
CA GLN A 293 30.05 7.94 1.90
C GLN A 293 28.73 7.48 1.25
N MET A 294 27.84 8.42 0.89
CA MET A 294 26.58 8.12 0.20
C MET A 294 26.79 7.70 -1.26
N GLU A 295 27.75 8.29 -1.97
CA GLU A 295 28.14 7.87 -3.31
C GLU A 295 28.70 6.44 -3.31
N PHE A 296 29.56 6.12 -2.33
CA PHE A 296 30.03 4.76 -2.09
C PHE A 296 28.85 3.82 -1.84
N LEU A 297 27.95 4.15 -0.89
CA LEU A 297 26.80 3.31 -0.56
C LEU A 297 25.95 3.01 -1.80
N ASN A 298 25.64 4.00 -2.62
CA ASN A 298 24.86 3.80 -3.84
C ASN A 298 25.55 2.83 -4.80
N LYS A 299 26.85 3.03 -5.09
CA LYS A 299 27.62 2.15 -5.98
C LYS A 299 27.75 0.74 -5.42
N TRP A 300 28.00 0.63 -4.11
CA TRP A 300 28.07 -0.62 -3.36
C TRP A 300 26.79 -1.42 -3.53
N LEU A 301 25.63 -0.82 -3.23
CA LEU A 301 24.33 -1.48 -3.36
C LEU A 301 24.02 -1.87 -4.80
N ASP A 302 24.25 -0.97 -5.77
CA ASP A 302 23.94 -1.24 -7.18
C ASP A 302 24.76 -2.41 -7.74
N ALA A 303 26.06 -2.46 -7.46
CA ALA A 303 26.93 -3.52 -7.93
C ALA A 303 26.49 -4.90 -7.39
N HIS A 304 26.27 -4.99 -6.07
CA HIS A 304 25.90 -6.26 -5.44
C HIS A 304 24.52 -6.76 -5.86
N ILE A 305 23.54 -5.85 -6.00
CA ILE A 305 22.20 -6.21 -6.49
C ILE A 305 22.27 -6.70 -7.93
N GLN A 306 23.05 -6.04 -8.79
CA GLN A 306 23.26 -6.45 -10.18
C GLN A 306 23.95 -7.80 -10.28
N ASP A 307 24.98 -8.05 -9.49
CA ASP A 307 25.70 -9.33 -9.49
C ASP A 307 24.84 -10.46 -8.93
N ALA A 308 24.07 -10.22 -7.86
CA ALA A 308 23.10 -11.17 -7.34
C ALA A 308 22.05 -11.53 -8.41
N GLN A 309 21.58 -10.54 -9.17
CA GLN A 309 20.59 -10.71 -10.23
C GLN A 309 21.14 -11.45 -11.46
N ASN A 310 22.28 -11.00 -11.97
CA ASN A 310 22.75 -11.30 -13.33
C ASN A 310 23.89 -12.32 -13.37
N VAL A 311 24.67 -12.45 -12.29
CA VAL A 311 25.86 -13.31 -12.24
C VAL A 311 25.61 -14.53 -11.37
N LEU A 312 24.99 -14.34 -10.21
CA LEU A 312 24.78 -15.39 -9.22
C LEU A 312 23.40 -16.03 -9.34
N HIS A 313 22.41 -15.29 -9.87
CA HIS A 313 21.01 -15.68 -9.95
C HIS A 313 20.42 -16.14 -8.61
N LYS A 314 20.80 -15.43 -7.55
CA LYS A 314 20.38 -15.69 -6.17
C LYS A 314 19.73 -14.45 -5.55
N PRO A 315 18.81 -14.61 -4.59
CA PRO A 315 18.30 -13.48 -3.82
C PRO A 315 19.44 -12.83 -3.03
N ILE A 316 19.35 -11.52 -2.79
CA ILE A 316 20.25 -10.78 -1.90
C ILE A 316 19.48 -10.15 -0.73
N ILE A 317 20.06 -10.26 0.47
CA ILE A 317 19.67 -9.50 1.66
C ILE A 317 20.80 -8.54 2.03
N LEU A 318 20.46 -7.27 2.22
CA LEU A 318 21.35 -6.30 2.85
C LEU A 318 21.33 -6.58 4.36
N ALA A 319 22.15 -7.54 4.81
CA ALA A 319 22.02 -8.20 6.10
C ALA A 319 22.49 -7.33 7.29
N GLU A 320 23.31 -6.32 7.02
CA GLU A 320 23.61 -5.26 7.97
C GLU A 320 23.76 -3.92 7.25
N PHE A 321 23.09 -2.90 7.76
CA PHE A 321 23.34 -1.50 7.40
C PHE A 321 22.91 -0.60 8.56
N GLY A 322 23.55 0.55 8.70
CA GLY A 322 23.22 1.50 9.75
C GLY A 322 23.96 2.82 9.58
N LYS A 323 23.65 3.78 10.46
CA LYS A 323 24.39 5.04 10.58
C LYS A 323 24.49 5.42 12.04
N SER A 324 25.71 5.62 12.53
CA SER A 324 25.95 5.92 13.94
C SER A 324 25.46 7.32 14.32
N THR A 325 24.69 7.45 15.40
CA THR A 325 24.34 8.77 15.97
C THR A 325 25.49 9.42 16.71
N LYS A 326 26.57 8.69 17.01
CA LYS A 326 27.78 9.28 17.60
C LYS A 326 28.50 10.21 16.62
N LYS A 327 28.35 9.96 15.32
CA LYS A 327 29.04 10.65 14.23
C LYS A 327 28.11 11.54 13.38
N ALA A 328 26.78 11.34 13.44
CA ALA A 328 25.82 12.02 12.57
C ALA A 328 24.45 12.26 13.23
N GLY A 329 23.67 13.18 12.67
CA GLY A 329 22.29 13.46 13.09
C GLY A 329 21.28 12.43 12.57
N SER A 330 20.03 12.55 13.06
CA SER A 330 18.92 11.68 12.65
C SER A 330 18.63 11.77 11.14
N ALA A 331 18.78 12.95 10.53
CA ALA A 331 18.55 13.16 9.11
C ALA A 331 19.50 12.32 8.23
N GLN A 332 20.78 12.24 8.59
CA GLN A 332 21.76 11.41 7.89
C GLN A 332 21.45 9.92 8.01
N ARG A 333 21.02 9.48 9.20
CA ARG A 333 20.57 8.09 9.39
C ARG A 333 19.38 7.78 8.49
N ASP A 334 18.40 8.67 8.45
CA ASP A 334 17.23 8.51 7.59
C ASP A 334 17.61 8.49 6.11
N ALA A 335 18.61 9.27 5.68
CA ALA A 335 19.11 9.24 4.32
C ALA A 335 19.69 7.87 3.94
N VAL A 336 20.54 7.28 4.79
CA VAL A 336 21.09 5.93 4.58
C VAL A 336 19.96 4.89 4.49
N PHE A 337 19.00 4.94 5.42
CA PHE A 337 17.86 4.02 5.45
C PHE A 337 16.98 4.17 4.20
N ASN A 338 16.67 5.40 3.78
CA ASN A 338 15.89 5.66 2.57
C ASN A 338 16.61 5.18 1.31
N THR A 339 17.93 5.33 1.21
CA THR A 339 18.70 4.82 0.07
C THR A 339 18.64 3.29 0.01
N VAL A 340 18.95 2.61 1.12
CA VAL A 340 18.90 1.15 1.22
C VAL A 340 17.50 0.61 0.90
N TYR A 341 16.48 1.14 1.58
CA TYR A 341 15.09 0.73 1.39
C TYR A 341 14.54 1.06 0.01
N GLY A 342 14.95 2.17 -0.59
CA GLY A 342 14.62 2.54 -1.96
C GLY A 342 15.15 1.52 -2.97
N LYS A 343 16.42 1.11 -2.85
CA LYS A 343 17.02 0.08 -3.72
C LYS A 343 16.32 -1.28 -3.58
N ILE A 344 16.02 -1.70 -2.35
CA ILE A 344 15.24 -2.92 -2.09
C ILE A 344 13.86 -2.83 -2.73
N TYR A 345 13.14 -1.72 -2.50
CA TYR A 345 11.79 -1.53 -3.03
C TYR A 345 11.75 -1.55 -4.56
N GLU A 346 12.66 -0.83 -5.23
CA GLU A 346 12.71 -0.77 -6.70
C GLU A 346 13.10 -2.10 -7.36
N SER A 347 13.86 -2.94 -6.65
CA SER A 347 14.14 -4.31 -7.08
C SER A 347 12.91 -5.20 -6.87
N ALA A 348 12.37 -5.23 -5.65
CA ALA A 348 11.21 -6.04 -5.27
C ALA A 348 9.97 -5.74 -6.13
N LYS A 349 9.70 -4.47 -6.44
CA LYS A 349 8.56 -4.03 -7.29
C LYS A 349 8.57 -4.68 -8.67
N ARG A 350 9.75 -5.05 -9.18
CA ARG A 350 9.95 -5.69 -10.48
C ARG A 350 10.29 -7.19 -10.39
N GLY A 351 10.23 -7.77 -9.19
CA GLY A 351 10.64 -9.16 -8.93
C GLY A 351 12.15 -9.41 -9.03
N GLY A 352 12.97 -8.38 -8.82
CA GLY A 352 14.44 -8.43 -8.87
C GLY A 352 15.09 -8.87 -7.55
N SER A 353 16.37 -9.23 -7.62
CA SER A 353 17.13 -9.97 -6.60
C SER A 353 17.15 -9.39 -5.20
N ALA A 354 17.00 -8.06 -5.03
CA ALA A 354 17.05 -7.44 -3.71
C ALA A 354 15.74 -7.70 -2.97
N ALA A 355 15.79 -8.74 -2.13
CA ALA A 355 14.62 -9.33 -1.50
C ALA A 355 14.53 -9.01 0.00
N GLY A 356 15.42 -8.17 0.52
CA GLY A 356 15.26 -7.61 1.86
C GLY A 356 16.45 -6.85 2.42
N GLY A 357 16.24 -6.28 3.60
CA GLY A 357 17.26 -5.57 4.37
C GLY A 357 17.02 -5.69 5.87
N LEU A 358 18.11 -5.80 6.62
CA LEU A 358 18.12 -5.91 8.08
C LEU A 358 19.02 -4.81 8.64
N PHE A 359 18.44 -3.84 9.35
CA PHE A 359 19.24 -2.77 9.93
C PHE A 359 20.02 -3.25 11.17
N TRP A 360 21.19 -2.67 11.39
CA TRP A 360 21.94 -2.77 12.63
C TRP A 360 21.69 -1.51 13.45
N GLN A 361 21.12 -1.59 14.67
CA GLN A 361 20.52 -2.76 15.32
C GLN A 361 19.29 -2.38 16.14
N LEU A 362 18.42 -3.36 16.44
CA LEU A 362 17.28 -3.16 17.33
C LEU A 362 17.71 -3.29 18.78
N LEU A 363 17.30 -2.35 19.63
CA LEU A 363 17.43 -2.41 21.08
C LEU A 363 16.06 -2.34 21.76
N GLY A 364 15.92 -3.02 22.90
CA GLY A 364 14.80 -2.85 23.80
C GLY A 364 14.94 -1.61 24.70
N ASN A 365 13.85 -1.20 25.36
CA ASN A 365 13.91 -0.13 26.35
C ASN A 365 14.83 -0.52 27.52
N GLY A 366 15.64 0.44 27.99
CA GLY A 366 16.57 0.25 29.11
C GLY A 366 17.72 -0.70 28.80
N MET A 367 18.19 -0.71 27.54
CA MET A 367 19.33 -1.50 27.08
C MET A 367 20.54 -0.62 26.71
N ASP A 368 20.74 0.48 27.44
CA ASP A 368 21.79 1.47 27.15
C ASP A 368 23.20 0.86 27.13
N ASN A 369 23.44 -0.18 27.93
CA ASN A 369 24.72 -0.91 27.95
C ASN A 369 25.05 -1.64 26.63
N PHE A 370 24.06 -1.86 25.76
CA PHE A 370 24.23 -2.49 24.45
C PHE A 370 24.32 -1.45 23.32
N GLN A 371 24.28 -0.15 23.64
CA GLN A 371 24.31 0.93 22.67
C GLN A 371 25.72 1.15 22.11
N ASP A 372 25.89 0.85 20.82
CA ASP A 372 27.13 1.08 20.06
C ASP A 372 27.10 2.37 19.24
N GLY A 373 25.95 3.06 19.18
CA GLY A 373 25.69 4.24 18.36
C GLY A 373 24.74 3.97 17.19
N TYR A 374 24.46 2.70 16.89
CA TYR A 374 23.55 2.27 15.83
C TYR A 374 22.18 1.81 16.35
N GLY A 375 22.03 1.67 17.67
CA GLY A 375 20.81 1.18 18.30
C GLY A 375 19.58 2.02 17.99
N ILE A 376 18.52 1.33 17.55
CA ILE A 376 17.19 1.87 17.31
C ILE A 376 16.23 1.24 18.29
N ILE A 377 15.44 2.05 18.99
CA ILE A 377 14.40 1.60 19.92
C ILE A 377 13.05 1.92 19.28
N LEU A 378 12.34 0.88 18.82
CA LEU A 378 11.11 1.05 18.02
C LEU A 378 9.96 1.71 18.79
N SER A 379 9.90 1.57 20.11
CA SER A 379 8.88 2.23 20.93
C SER A 379 9.09 3.74 21.06
N GLN A 380 10.25 4.26 20.64
CA GLN A 380 10.51 5.69 20.61
C GLN A 380 10.08 6.25 19.24
N SER A 381 9.15 7.21 19.26
CA SER A 381 8.70 7.92 18.05
C SER A 381 9.84 8.77 17.47
N SER A 382 10.61 8.19 16.55
CA SER A 382 11.67 8.87 15.80
C SER A 382 11.41 8.85 14.31
N SER A 383 12.06 9.74 13.57
CA SER A 383 11.96 9.79 12.10
C SER A 383 12.44 8.49 11.45
N THR A 384 13.50 7.87 11.97
CA THR A 384 13.99 6.58 11.47
C THR A 384 12.98 5.45 11.65
N VAL A 385 12.25 5.42 12.78
CA VAL A 385 11.18 4.43 13.02
C VAL A 385 10.05 4.60 11.99
N ASN A 386 9.71 5.85 11.63
CA ASN A 386 8.74 6.10 10.56
C ASN A 386 9.23 5.59 9.19
N VAL A 387 10.51 5.79 8.86
CA VAL A 387 11.11 5.27 7.61
C VAL A 387 11.04 3.74 7.56
N ILE A 388 11.38 3.06 8.67
CA ILE A 388 11.27 1.59 8.80
C ILE A 388 9.82 1.13 8.60
N ALA A 389 8.86 1.77 9.27
CA ALA A 389 7.45 1.41 9.18
C ALA A 389 6.88 1.62 7.77
N GLN A 390 7.28 2.71 7.09
CA GLN A 390 6.90 2.98 5.71
C GLN A 390 7.44 1.89 4.77
N GLN A 391 8.68 1.45 4.95
CA GLN A 391 9.23 0.36 4.15
C GLN A 391 8.46 -0.95 4.33
N SER A 392 8.12 -1.32 5.58
CA SER A 392 7.32 -2.52 5.85
C SER A 392 5.98 -2.49 5.11
N ARG A 393 5.31 -1.33 5.08
CA ARG A 393 4.03 -1.16 4.34
C ARG A 393 4.23 -1.34 2.84
N LYS A 394 5.28 -0.72 2.27
CA LYS A 394 5.64 -0.84 0.84
C LYS A 394 5.89 -2.29 0.41
N LEU A 395 6.70 -3.04 1.16
CA LEU A 395 6.99 -4.45 0.84
C LEU A 395 5.78 -5.37 1.06
N THR A 396 4.94 -5.06 2.05
CA THR A 396 3.67 -5.77 2.25
C THR A 396 2.75 -5.61 1.04
N LEU A 397 2.63 -4.39 0.50
CA LEU A 397 1.83 -4.11 -0.69
C LEU A 397 2.33 -4.91 -1.90
N ILE A 398 3.63 -4.92 -2.16
CA ILE A 398 4.24 -5.72 -3.23
C ILE A 398 3.89 -7.21 -3.06
N ARG A 399 4.04 -7.76 -1.85
CA ARG A 399 3.67 -9.16 -1.56
C ARG A 399 2.20 -9.44 -1.89
N ARG A 400 1.29 -8.52 -1.55
CA ARG A 400 -0.15 -8.68 -1.87
C ARG A 400 -0.38 -8.72 -3.38
N ILE A 401 0.25 -7.83 -4.13
CA ILE A 401 0.13 -7.72 -5.59
C ILE A 401 0.58 -9.03 -6.25
N PHE A 402 1.79 -9.51 -5.95
CA PHE A 402 2.31 -10.74 -6.55
C PHE A 402 1.53 -11.98 -6.11
N ALA A 403 1.06 -12.03 -4.86
CA ALA A 403 0.23 -13.15 -4.41
C ALA A 403 -1.08 -13.25 -5.19
N ARG A 404 -1.71 -12.10 -5.47
CA ARG A 404 -2.91 -12.04 -6.33
C ARG A 404 -2.60 -12.51 -7.75
N MET A 405 -1.48 -12.08 -8.33
CA MET A 405 -1.07 -12.53 -9.67
C MET A 405 -0.88 -14.05 -9.74
N ILE A 406 -0.19 -14.65 -8.76
CA ILE A 406 0.04 -16.10 -8.69
C ILE A 406 -1.28 -16.86 -8.53
N ASN A 407 -2.20 -16.36 -7.69
CA ASN A 407 -3.50 -16.98 -7.50
C ASN A 407 -4.36 -16.96 -8.77
N VAL A 408 -4.32 -15.85 -9.53
CA VAL A 408 -4.97 -15.76 -10.85
C VAL A 408 -4.38 -16.78 -11.82
N GLU A 409 -3.06 -16.96 -11.82
CA GLU A 409 -2.40 -17.91 -12.72
C GLU A 409 -2.71 -19.37 -12.35
N LYS A 410 -2.69 -19.72 -11.06
CA LYS A 410 -3.13 -21.04 -10.56
C LYS A 410 -4.57 -21.34 -10.99
N TRP A 411 -5.47 -20.36 -10.86
CA TRP A 411 -6.87 -20.49 -11.28
C TRP A 411 -7.02 -20.73 -12.79
N LYS A 412 -6.22 -20.05 -13.62
CA LYS A 412 -6.22 -20.23 -15.09
C LYS A 412 -5.75 -21.63 -15.49
N ARG A 413 -4.65 -22.12 -14.89
CA ARG A 413 -4.13 -23.47 -15.14
C ARG A 413 -5.14 -24.56 -14.76
N ALA A 414 -5.83 -24.41 -13.62
CA ALA A 414 -6.86 -25.34 -13.19
C ALA A 414 -8.07 -25.43 -14.15
N ARG A 415 -8.27 -24.44 -15.02
CA ARG A 415 -9.35 -24.39 -16.00
C ARG A 415 -8.90 -24.59 -17.46
N GLY A 416 -7.63 -24.98 -17.68
CA GLY A 416 -7.10 -25.26 -19.01
C GLY A 416 -6.83 -24.03 -19.88
N TYR A 417 -6.79 -22.82 -19.30
CA TYR A 417 -6.35 -21.62 -20.03
C TYR A 417 -4.82 -21.54 -20.03
N GLY A 418 -4.21 -21.57 -21.23
CA GLY A 418 -2.75 -21.54 -21.41
C GLY A 418 -2.08 -20.23 -20.96
N PRO A 419 -0.72 -20.18 -20.91
CA PRO A 419 0.05 -18.98 -20.54
C PRO A 419 -0.19 -17.81 -21.51
N ILE A 420 0.00 -16.59 -21.01
CA ILE A 420 -0.33 -15.31 -21.69
C ILE A 420 0.37 -15.13 -23.06
N GLU A 421 1.43 -15.87 -23.36
CA GLU A 421 2.26 -15.64 -24.56
C GLU A 421 1.76 -16.26 -25.87
N THR A 422 0.69 -17.07 -25.89
CA THR A 422 0.25 -17.75 -27.13
C THR A 422 -1.04 -17.24 -27.77
N MET A 423 -1.62 -16.15 -27.26
CA MET A 423 -2.90 -15.62 -27.79
C MET A 423 -2.75 -14.69 -29.02
N TRP A 424 -1.76 -14.92 -29.88
CA TRP A 424 -1.49 -14.16 -31.11
C TRP A 424 -1.51 -15.01 -32.39
N ARG A 425 -2.39 -16.02 -32.47
CA ARG A 425 -2.75 -16.60 -33.78
C ARG A 425 -4.26 -16.67 -33.91
N ALA A 426 -4.76 -16.02 -34.96
CA ALA A 426 -6.16 -16.07 -35.36
C ALA A 426 -6.61 -17.53 -35.52
N PRO A 427 -7.82 -17.91 -35.07
CA PRO A 427 -8.35 -19.22 -35.39
C PRO A 427 -8.70 -19.26 -36.89
N PRO A 428 -8.38 -20.36 -37.61
CA PRO A 428 -8.86 -20.54 -38.97
C PRO A 428 -10.36 -20.78 -38.94
N SER A 429 -11.03 -20.23 -39.95
CA SER A 429 -12.43 -20.46 -40.26
C SER A 429 -12.66 -21.93 -40.63
N SER A 430 -13.69 -22.57 -40.04
CA SER A 430 -14.83 -23.14 -40.78
C SER A 430 -15.61 -24.23 -40.02
N ARG A 431 -16.92 -24.24 -40.33
CA ARG A 431 -17.89 -25.35 -40.38
C ARG A 431 -18.68 -25.79 -39.15
N GLN A 432 -19.93 -25.30 -39.17
CA GLN A 432 -21.22 -25.99 -38.93
C GLN A 432 -21.20 -27.46 -38.47
N GLN A 433 -21.94 -27.72 -37.38
CA GLN A 433 -22.99 -28.74 -37.33
C GLN A 433 -23.95 -28.40 -36.18
N GLY A 434 -25.26 -28.59 -36.41
CA GLY A 434 -26.32 -28.04 -35.57
C GLY A 434 -27.15 -29.06 -34.78
N SER A 435 -28.35 -28.60 -34.41
CA SER A 435 -29.48 -29.29 -33.73
C SER A 435 -29.30 -29.41 -32.20
N HIS A 436 -30.28 -29.20 -31.31
CA HIS A 436 -31.74 -29.19 -31.42
C HIS A 436 -32.38 -28.20 -30.42
N ILE A 437 -33.42 -27.51 -30.87
CA ILE A 437 -34.38 -26.74 -30.05
C ILE A 437 -35.47 -27.69 -29.55
N ARG A 438 -35.78 -27.68 -28.24
CA ARG A 438 -37.07 -28.16 -27.71
C ARG A 438 -37.67 -27.15 -26.72
N ARG A 439 -38.87 -26.68 -27.09
CA ARG A 439 -39.84 -25.90 -26.28
C ARG A 439 -40.38 -26.73 -25.12
N VAL A 440 -40.61 -26.10 -23.96
CA VAL A 440 -41.60 -26.48 -22.93
C VAL A 440 -42.09 -25.16 -22.28
N ARG A 441 -43.22 -24.58 -22.72
CA ARG A 441 -44.60 -24.66 -22.17
C ARG A 441 -44.73 -24.41 -20.65
N GLU A 442 -45.37 -23.29 -20.31
CA GLU A 442 -46.01 -23.02 -19.01
C GLU A 442 -47.08 -24.09 -18.67
N PRO A 443 -47.48 -24.19 -17.39
CA PRO A 443 -48.91 -24.12 -17.12
C PRO A 443 -49.33 -23.37 -15.85
N HIS A 444 -50.61 -23.00 -15.90
CA HIS A 444 -51.42 -22.20 -14.98
C HIS A 444 -51.71 -22.80 -13.59
N ARG A 445 -52.18 -21.87 -12.73
CA ARG A 445 -52.87 -21.97 -11.43
C ARG A 445 -53.63 -23.28 -11.12
N MET A 446 -53.56 -23.70 -9.84
CA MET A 446 -54.72 -24.26 -9.13
C MET A 446 -54.66 -23.94 -7.63
N ILE A 447 -55.68 -23.23 -7.16
CA ILE A 447 -55.99 -22.97 -5.75
C ILE A 447 -56.76 -24.19 -5.24
N THR A 448 -56.31 -24.81 -4.15
CA THR A 448 -57.09 -25.83 -3.43
C THR A 448 -57.18 -25.45 -1.96
N LEU A 449 -58.40 -25.18 -1.53
CA LEU A 449 -58.84 -25.11 -0.14
C LEU A 449 -58.80 -26.51 0.49
N VAL A 450 -58.21 -26.65 1.67
CA VAL A 450 -58.59 -27.69 2.65
C VAL A 450 -58.79 -27.02 4.00
N ARG A 451 -59.97 -27.28 4.58
CA ARG A 451 -60.46 -26.78 5.85
C ARG A 451 -60.57 -27.98 6.81
N ASN A 452 -60.08 -27.81 8.04
CA ASN A 452 -60.51 -28.42 9.32
C ASN A 452 -59.33 -28.27 10.29
N GLY A 453 -59.45 -27.82 11.53
CA GLY A 453 -60.57 -27.44 12.38
C GLY A 453 -60.02 -27.39 13.80
N GLY A 454 -60.06 -26.23 14.46
CA GLY A 454 -59.54 -26.05 15.82
C GLY A 454 -59.72 -24.62 16.28
N ARG A 455 -60.79 -24.36 17.04
CA ARG A 455 -61.06 -23.07 17.67
C ARG A 455 -59.97 -22.76 18.71
N PHE A 456 -59.28 -21.63 18.54
CA PHE A 456 -58.83 -20.82 19.67
C PHE A 456 -59.13 -19.36 19.38
N ARG A 457 -59.78 -18.69 20.33
CA ARG A 457 -60.13 -17.27 20.30
C ARG A 457 -58.83 -16.44 20.17
N HIS A 458 -58.78 -15.51 19.22
CA HIS A 458 -57.88 -14.36 19.28
C HIS A 458 -58.71 -13.10 19.11
N PHE A 459 -58.78 -12.33 20.19
CA PHE A 459 -59.34 -10.99 20.25
C PHE A 459 -58.47 -10.02 19.44
N CYS A 460 -59.12 -8.96 18.95
CA CYS A 460 -58.60 -7.87 18.12
C CYS A 460 -57.18 -7.36 18.47
N THR A 461 -56.20 -7.62 17.60
CA THR A 461 -54.91 -6.89 17.56
C THR A 461 -54.56 -6.37 16.14
N ALA A 462 -55.01 -7.05 15.09
CA ALA A 462 -54.64 -6.73 13.70
C ALA A 462 -55.20 -5.40 13.13
N SER A 463 -56.24 -4.81 13.72
CA SER A 463 -56.82 -3.53 13.24
C SER A 463 -56.11 -2.29 13.80
N VAL A 464 -55.43 -2.42 14.93
CA VAL A 464 -54.72 -1.30 15.59
C VAL A 464 -53.35 -1.08 14.95
N GLU A 465 -52.62 -2.15 14.65
CA GLU A 465 -51.31 -2.09 14.00
C GLU A 465 -51.36 -1.49 12.58
N LYS A 466 -52.39 -1.82 11.80
CA LYS A 466 -52.59 -1.26 10.45
C LYS A 466 -52.85 0.25 10.48
N ARG A 467 -53.57 0.75 11.49
CA ARG A 467 -53.90 2.17 11.63
C ARG A 467 -52.69 2.97 12.12
N ALA A 468 -51.88 2.41 13.02
CA ALA A 468 -50.63 3.02 13.49
C ALA A 468 -49.59 3.15 12.35
N SER A 469 -49.43 2.12 11.52
CA SER A 469 -48.52 2.16 10.36
C SER A 469 -48.89 3.24 9.33
N LEU A 470 -50.18 3.44 9.08
CA LEU A 470 -50.67 4.44 8.12
C LEU A 470 -50.39 5.88 8.59
N VAL A 471 -50.54 6.13 9.90
CA VAL A 471 -50.24 7.43 10.53
C VAL A 471 -48.74 7.72 10.52
N SER A 472 -47.88 6.74 10.81
CA SER A 472 -46.42 6.90 10.73
C SER A 472 -45.94 7.23 9.31
N ASN A 473 -46.50 6.63 8.27
CA ASN A 473 -46.15 6.95 6.88
C ASN A 473 -46.52 8.40 6.50
N GLN A 474 -47.70 8.86 6.90
CA GLN A 474 -48.13 10.23 6.62
C GLN A 474 -47.26 11.28 7.34
N LEU A 475 -46.87 11.00 8.58
CA LEU A 475 -45.95 11.86 9.34
C LEU A 475 -44.53 11.84 8.75
N ASN A 476 -44.08 10.71 8.19
CA ASN A 476 -42.80 10.60 7.48
C ASN A 476 -42.74 11.46 6.22
N ASP A 477 -43.82 11.50 5.44
CA ASP A 477 -43.93 12.37 4.26
C ASP A 477 -43.90 13.84 4.67
N GLN A 478 -44.66 14.21 5.71
CA GLN A 478 -44.67 15.56 6.25
C GLN A 478 -43.26 15.98 6.75
N LEU A 479 -42.56 15.09 7.45
CA LEU A 479 -41.20 15.32 7.92
C LEU A 479 -40.24 15.60 6.76
N LYS A 480 -40.30 14.78 5.69
CA LYS A 480 -39.48 14.95 4.49
C LYS A 480 -39.72 16.31 3.82
N THR A 481 -40.98 16.72 3.68
CA THR A 481 -41.33 18.02 3.08
C THR A 481 -40.80 19.18 3.92
N LEU A 482 -40.95 19.12 5.25
CA LEU A 482 -40.46 20.19 6.13
C LEU A 482 -38.93 20.32 6.07
N VAL A 483 -38.21 19.19 6.11
CA VAL A 483 -36.75 19.17 5.95
C VAL A 483 -36.32 19.73 4.59
N GLY A 484 -36.95 19.31 3.50
CA GLY A 484 -36.64 19.81 2.15
C GLY A 484 -36.90 21.32 1.96
N SER A 485 -37.80 21.89 2.76
CA SER A 485 -38.10 23.33 2.78
C SER A 485 -37.26 24.13 3.80
N GLY A 486 -36.31 23.50 4.50
CA GLY A 486 -35.44 24.14 5.50
C GLY A 486 -36.11 24.45 6.85
N LYS A 487 -37.38 24.05 7.06
CA LYS A 487 -38.15 24.31 8.29
C LYS A 487 -37.82 23.31 9.40
N LEU A 488 -36.57 23.28 9.84
CA LEU A 488 -36.06 22.26 10.78
C LEU A 488 -36.74 22.28 12.16
N ARG A 489 -37.15 23.46 12.65
CA ARG A 489 -37.88 23.56 13.93
C ARG A 489 -39.23 22.85 13.88
N ASP A 490 -39.98 23.06 12.81
CA ASP A 490 -41.29 22.42 12.60
C ASP A 490 -41.11 20.92 12.36
N ALA A 491 -40.10 20.55 11.56
CA ALA A 491 -39.72 19.15 11.35
C ALA A 491 -39.42 18.44 12.67
N ARG A 492 -38.67 19.10 13.57
CA ARG A 492 -38.35 18.55 14.90
C ARG A 492 -39.60 18.38 15.77
N GLN A 493 -40.52 19.35 15.76
CA GLN A 493 -41.79 19.19 16.50
C GLN A 493 -42.64 18.02 15.99
N VAL A 494 -42.69 17.82 14.67
CA VAL A 494 -43.39 16.68 14.06
C VAL A 494 -42.72 15.38 14.51
N PHE A 495 -41.39 15.32 14.43
CA PHE A 495 -40.60 14.17 14.84
C PHE A 495 -40.77 13.83 16.34
N ASP A 496 -40.77 14.83 17.22
CA ASP A 496 -40.93 14.64 18.67
C ASP A 496 -42.36 14.21 19.06
N LYS A 497 -43.36 14.47 18.23
CA LYS A 497 -44.76 14.05 18.43
C LYS A 497 -45.11 12.72 17.75
N MET A 498 -44.20 12.12 16.98
CA MET A 498 -44.46 10.84 16.31
C MET A 498 -44.71 9.72 17.34
N PRO A 499 -45.83 8.97 17.23
CA PRO A 499 -46.14 7.87 18.14
C PRO A 499 -45.21 6.66 17.95
N HIS A 500 -44.69 6.47 16.74
CA HIS A 500 -43.67 5.46 16.43
C HIS A 500 -42.68 6.04 15.42
N ARG A 501 -41.39 6.01 15.77
CA ARG A 501 -40.27 6.49 14.95
C ARG A 501 -39.52 5.31 14.36
N ASP A 502 -39.51 5.21 13.04
CA ASP A 502 -38.73 4.23 12.30
C ASP A 502 -37.40 4.82 11.81
N VAL A 503 -36.52 3.97 11.27
CA VAL A 503 -35.19 4.39 10.77
C VAL A 503 -35.31 5.52 9.73
N TYR A 504 -36.38 5.54 8.93
CA TYR A 504 -36.61 6.60 7.95
C TYR A 504 -36.86 7.96 8.62
N SER A 505 -37.74 8.02 9.63
CA SER A 505 -38.01 9.25 10.39
C SER A 505 -36.72 9.81 11.02
N TRP A 506 -35.92 8.96 11.66
CA TRP A 506 -34.65 9.33 12.29
C TRP A 506 -33.62 9.83 11.27
N THR A 507 -33.39 9.08 10.20
CA THR A 507 -32.39 9.45 9.18
C THR A 507 -32.77 10.71 8.42
N THR A 508 -34.07 10.95 8.18
CA THR A 508 -34.58 12.16 7.51
C THR A 508 -34.31 13.42 8.33
N ILE A 509 -34.60 13.41 9.63
CA ILE A 509 -34.36 14.59 10.48
C ILE A 509 -32.85 14.84 10.67
N ILE A 510 -32.04 13.79 10.81
CA ILE A 510 -30.58 13.88 10.92
C ILE A 510 -29.98 14.50 9.65
N GLN A 511 -30.41 14.04 8.47
CA GLN A 511 -29.98 14.62 7.18
C GLN A 511 -30.31 16.11 7.09
N GLY A 512 -31.47 16.53 7.62
CA GLY A 512 -31.85 17.93 7.68
C GLY A 512 -30.90 18.79 8.52
N TYR A 513 -30.53 18.33 9.71
CA TYR A 513 -29.58 19.04 10.57
C TYR A 513 -28.16 19.08 9.99
N ILE A 514 -27.71 18.02 9.31
CA ILE A 514 -26.42 18.00 8.60
C ILE A 514 -26.41 19.03 7.47
N ALA A 515 -27.48 19.09 6.66
CA ALA A 515 -27.59 20.06 5.57
C ALA A 515 -27.60 21.51 6.07
N ALA A 516 -28.10 21.75 7.30
CA ALA A 516 -28.05 23.06 7.97
C ALA A 516 -26.79 23.26 8.84
N THR A 517 -25.75 22.44 8.64
CA THR A 517 -24.46 22.47 9.34
C THR A 517 -24.52 22.41 10.87
N ASN A 518 -25.63 21.93 11.42
CA ASN A 518 -25.82 21.73 12.85
C ASN A 518 -25.51 20.28 13.23
N TYR A 519 -24.20 19.98 13.31
CA TYR A 519 -23.70 18.63 13.55
C TYR A 519 -23.96 18.12 14.96
N ASP A 520 -24.00 19.01 15.96
CA ASP A 520 -24.23 18.63 17.36
C ASP A 520 -25.61 17.98 17.52
N GLU A 521 -26.65 18.63 16.97
CA GLU A 521 -28.01 18.09 17.03
C GLU A 521 -28.15 16.79 16.21
N ALA A 522 -27.47 16.71 15.06
CA ALA A 522 -27.45 15.51 14.23
C ALA A 522 -26.81 14.32 14.98
N LEU A 523 -25.70 14.52 15.67
CA LEU A 523 -25.02 13.49 16.47
C LEU A 523 -25.81 13.10 17.72
N LEU A 524 -26.46 14.07 18.38
CA LEU A 524 -27.38 13.79 19.50
C LEU A 524 -28.52 12.87 19.05
N LEU A 525 -29.19 13.20 17.94
CA LEU A 525 -30.26 12.37 17.38
C LEU A 525 -29.75 10.99 16.94
N PHE A 526 -28.56 10.92 16.33
CA PHE A 526 -27.96 9.66 15.92
C PHE A 526 -27.57 8.76 17.11
N SER A 527 -27.13 9.36 18.22
CA SER A 527 -26.82 8.62 19.45
C SER A 527 -28.07 8.04 20.14
N ALA A 528 -29.23 8.69 19.95
CA ALA A 528 -30.49 8.29 20.56
C ALA A 528 -31.25 7.20 19.78
N MET A 529 -30.89 6.93 18.53
CA MET A 529 -31.55 5.91 17.70
C MET A 529 -30.89 4.54 17.79
N HIS A 530 -31.65 3.48 17.45
CA HIS A 530 -31.06 2.16 17.16
C HIS A 530 -30.25 2.25 15.87
N ARG A 531 -28.95 1.95 15.95
CA ARG A 531 -28.00 2.12 14.84
C ARG A 531 -27.84 0.81 14.07
N ASP A 532 -28.23 0.83 12.80
CA ASP A 532 -28.08 -0.28 11.86
C ASP A 532 -27.35 0.16 10.57
N VAL A 533 -27.20 -0.76 9.61
CA VAL A 533 -26.51 -0.46 8.35
C VAL A 533 -27.14 0.70 7.59
N VAL A 534 -28.46 0.88 7.68
CA VAL A 534 -29.20 1.94 6.99
C VAL A 534 -28.90 3.28 7.65
N SER A 535 -28.98 3.37 8.99
CA SER A 535 -28.71 4.62 9.70
C SER A 535 -27.27 5.10 9.52
N TRP A 536 -26.29 4.20 9.60
CA TRP A 536 -24.87 4.54 9.38
C TRP A 536 -24.61 4.98 7.94
N THR A 537 -25.16 4.27 6.96
CA THR A 537 -24.99 4.61 5.53
C THR A 537 -25.61 5.97 5.23
N SER A 538 -26.81 6.26 5.75
CA SER A 538 -27.47 7.55 5.58
C SER A 538 -26.65 8.72 6.13
N LEU A 539 -25.97 8.53 7.27
CA LEU A 539 -25.10 9.54 7.87
C LEU A 539 -23.84 9.78 7.04
N ILE A 540 -23.16 8.72 6.60
CA ILE A 540 -21.96 8.78 5.76
C ILE A 540 -22.28 9.46 4.41
N THR A 541 -23.38 9.07 3.76
CA THR A 541 -23.82 9.69 2.51
C THR A 541 -24.20 11.16 2.70
N ALA A 542 -24.81 11.53 3.83
CA ALA A 542 -25.14 12.92 4.13
C ALA A 542 -23.89 13.79 4.23
N TYR A 543 -22.89 13.37 5.02
CA TYR A 543 -21.61 14.07 5.13
C TYR A 543 -20.87 14.18 3.79
N SER A 544 -20.84 13.09 3.01
CA SER A 544 -20.19 13.10 1.69
C SER A 544 -20.85 14.07 0.70
N ARG A 545 -22.16 14.31 0.80
CA ARG A 545 -22.90 15.22 -0.11
C ARG A 545 -22.68 16.71 0.19
N ILE A 546 -22.38 17.05 1.44
CA ILE A 546 -22.17 18.45 1.86
C ILE A 546 -20.69 18.84 1.89
N GLY A 547 -19.80 18.04 1.30
CA GLY A 547 -18.36 18.30 1.29
C GLY A 547 -17.70 18.19 2.66
N GLN A 548 -18.20 17.29 3.52
CA GLN A 548 -17.62 17.00 4.84
C GLN A 548 -16.99 15.60 4.82
N GLU A 549 -16.02 15.39 3.94
CA GLU A 549 -15.50 14.05 3.62
C GLU A 549 -14.73 13.42 4.78
N GLU A 550 -14.03 14.23 5.59
CA GLU A 550 -13.35 13.72 6.79
C GLU A 550 -14.36 13.13 7.80
N ASN A 551 -15.51 13.81 7.98
CA ASN A 551 -16.59 13.32 8.85
C ASN A 551 -17.24 12.05 8.28
N ALA A 552 -17.39 11.96 6.95
CA ALA A 552 -17.90 10.75 6.29
C ALA A 552 -16.97 9.54 6.55
N VAL A 553 -15.65 9.71 6.41
CA VAL A 553 -14.68 8.64 6.67
C VAL A 553 -14.60 8.30 8.16
N LYS A 554 -14.61 9.28 9.06
CA LYS A 554 -14.64 9.04 10.51
C LYS A 554 -15.87 8.23 10.92
N THR A 555 -17.04 8.61 10.41
CA THR A 555 -18.31 7.89 10.63
C THR A 555 -18.24 6.45 10.11
N PHE A 556 -17.61 6.22 8.95
CA PHE A 556 -17.37 4.87 8.43
C PHE A 556 -16.49 4.02 9.37
N LEU A 557 -15.45 4.60 9.97
CA LEU A 557 -14.61 3.90 10.95
C LEU A 557 -15.39 3.57 12.23
N GLU A 558 -16.23 4.48 12.70
CA GLU A 558 -17.10 4.25 13.87
C GLU A 558 -18.14 3.14 13.61
N MET A 559 -18.73 3.09 12.41
CA MET A 559 -19.60 2.00 11.97
C MET A 559 -18.89 0.64 12.08
N ARG A 560 -17.63 0.58 11.63
CA ARG A 560 -16.80 -0.64 11.70
C ARG A 560 -16.45 -1.04 13.13
N ASN A 561 -16.11 -0.08 13.99
CA ASN A 561 -15.84 -0.33 15.40
C ASN A 561 -17.09 -0.76 16.18
N SER A 562 -18.27 -0.54 15.62
CA SER A 562 -19.55 -0.98 16.18
C SER A 562 -20.01 -2.34 15.63
N ASP A 563 -19.12 -3.06 14.92
CA ASP A 563 -19.38 -4.37 14.29
C ASP A 563 -20.58 -4.41 13.32
N VAL A 564 -20.98 -3.26 12.75
CA VAL A 564 -22.05 -3.19 11.74
C VAL A 564 -21.41 -3.33 10.35
N PRO A 565 -21.76 -4.36 9.56
CA PRO A 565 -21.13 -4.60 8.26
C PRO A 565 -21.53 -3.51 7.24
N PRO A 566 -20.57 -2.85 6.59
CA PRO A 566 -20.85 -1.92 5.49
C PRO A 566 -21.49 -2.62 4.29
N ASN A 567 -22.37 -1.91 3.57
CA ASN A 567 -22.96 -2.38 2.32
C ASN A 567 -22.38 -1.64 1.10
N GLU A 568 -22.87 -1.98 -0.10
CA GLU A 568 -22.48 -1.37 -1.37
C GLU A 568 -22.51 0.16 -1.35
N GLN A 569 -23.59 0.73 -0.80
CA GLN A 569 -23.81 2.17 -0.77
C GLN A 569 -22.90 2.85 0.25
N THR A 570 -22.59 2.15 1.36
CA THR A 570 -21.61 2.62 2.34
C THR A 570 -20.23 2.78 1.70
N PHE A 571 -19.78 1.76 0.94
CA PHE A 571 -18.48 1.82 0.26
C PHE A 571 -18.44 2.85 -0.85
N ALA A 572 -19.49 2.94 -1.68
CA ALA A 572 -19.58 3.97 -2.71
C ALA A 572 -19.40 5.38 -2.13
N SER A 573 -20.08 5.66 -1.01
CA SER A 573 -19.97 6.96 -0.32
C SER A 573 -18.58 7.18 0.30
N ALA A 574 -17.99 6.14 0.91
CA ALA A 574 -16.66 6.24 1.51
C ALA A 574 -15.54 6.43 0.47
N PHE A 575 -15.65 5.79 -0.70
CA PHE A 575 -14.72 6.02 -1.82
C PHE A 575 -14.86 7.41 -2.40
N ALA A 576 -16.09 7.92 -2.53
CA ALA A 576 -16.32 9.30 -2.97
C ALA A 576 -15.63 10.29 -2.03
N ALA A 577 -15.79 10.10 -0.71
CA ALA A 577 -15.10 10.91 0.29
C ALA A 577 -13.56 10.83 0.17
N CYS A 578 -13.00 9.62 -0.05
CA CYS A 578 -11.56 9.46 -0.26
C CYS A 578 -11.06 10.11 -1.56
N ALA A 579 -11.88 10.07 -2.62
CA ALA A 579 -11.58 10.69 -3.91
C ALA A 579 -11.48 12.21 -3.77
N SER A 580 -12.48 12.86 -3.16
CA SER A 580 -12.47 14.31 -2.93
C SER A 580 -11.29 14.76 -2.07
N LEU A 581 -10.90 13.97 -1.07
CA LEU A 581 -9.74 14.26 -0.22
C LEU A 581 -8.39 13.92 -0.87
N SER A 582 -8.38 13.32 -2.07
CA SER A 582 -7.18 12.79 -2.74
C SER A 582 -6.37 11.83 -1.83
N ARG A 583 -7.04 11.06 -0.97
CA ARG A 583 -6.41 10.16 0.01
C ARG A 583 -6.32 8.73 -0.54
N LEU A 584 -5.37 8.50 -1.45
CA LEU A 584 -5.12 7.19 -2.06
C LEU A 584 -5.01 6.06 -1.04
N VAL A 585 -4.23 6.26 0.03
CA VAL A 585 -3.99 5.25 1.08
C VAL A 585 -5.28 4.81 1.76
N TRP A 586 -6.24 5.73 1.95
CA TRP A 586 -7.53 5.41 2.55
C TRP A 586 -8.40 4.63 1.56
N GLY A 587 -8.39 5.05 0.30
CA GLY A 587 -9.06 4.31 -0.78
C GLY A 587 -8.53 2.89 -0.97
N GLU A 588 -7.22 2.66 -0.89
CA GLU A 588 -6.63 1.32 -0.96
C GLU A 588 -7.08 0.43 0.20
N GLN A 589 -7.19 0.99 1.41
CA GLN A 589 -7.73 0.27 2.57
C GLN A 589 -9.20 -0.09 2.37
N LEU A 590 -10.03 0.84 1.85
CA LEU A 590 -11.43 0.56 1.53
C LEU A 590 -11.57 -0.51 0.44
N HIS A 591 -10.70 -0.49 -0.58
CA HIS A 591 -10.65 -1.51 -1.62
C HIS A 591 -10.35 -2.90 -1.04
N ASP A 592 -9.39 -3.02 -0.11
CA ASP A 592 -9.13 -4.28 0.60
C ASP A 592 -10.39 -4.80 1.34
N ASN A 593 -11.19 -3.89 1.89
CA ASN A 593 -12.42 -4.23 2.62
C ASN A 593 -13.55 -4.68 1.66
N VAL A 594 -13.69 -4.02 0.51
CA VAL A 594 -14.63 -4.43 -0.54
C VAL A 594 -14.31 -5.83 -1.05
N ILE A 595 -13.02 -6.13 -1.23
CA ILE A 595 -12.57 -7.46 -1.66
C ILE A 595 -12.90 -8.49 -0.59
N SER A 596 -12.63 -8.20 0.69
CA SER A 596 -12.88 -9.16 1.78
C SER A 596 -14.37 -9.48 1.98
N LEU A 597 -15.25 -8.50 1.72
CA LEU A 597 -16.70 -8.65 1.80
C LEU A 597 -17.34 -9.18 0.51
N GLY A 598 -16.57 -9.33 -0.57
CA GLY A 598 -17.07 -9.83 -1.86
C GLY A 598 -17.98 -8.84 -2.61
N LEU A 599 -17.86 -7.55 -2.31
CA LEU A 599 -18.71 -6.48 -2.88
C LEU A 599 -18.11 -5.88 -4.17
N GLY A 600 -16.94 -6.37 -4.61
CA GLY A 600 -16.24 -5.80 -5.78
C GLY A 600 -16.96 -5.97 -7.12
N ASP A 601 -17.85 -6.96 -7.26
CA ASP A 601 -18.59 -7.20 -8.50
C ASP A 601 -19.79 -6.26 -8.69
N TYR A 602 -20.16 -5.47 -7.67
CA TYR A 602 -21.26 -4.51 -7.78
C TYR A 602 -20.79 -3.25 -8.51
N LEU A 603 -21.56 -2.84 -9.53
CA LEU A 603 -21.22 -1.73 -10.41
C LEU A 603 -21.02 -0.42 -9.65
N SER A 604 -21.87 -0.12 -8.66
CA SER A 604 -21.75 1.09 -7.83
C SER A 604 -20.40 1.18 -7.13
N VAL A 605 -19.96 0.09 -6.51
CA VAL A 605 -18.69 0.03 -5.79
C VAL A 605 -17.50 0.05 -6.75
N SER A 606 -17.55 -0.75 -7.83
CA SER A 606 -16.51 -0.75 -8.86
C SER A 606 -16.32 0.64 -9.49
N ASN A 607 -17.41 1.33 -9.81
CA ASN A 607 -17.38 2.68 -10.39
C ASN A 607 -16.82 3.70 -9.40
N SER A 608 -17.29 3.73 -8.15
CA SER A 608 -16.76 4.64 -7.11
C SER A 608 -15.29 4.39 -6.82
N MET A 609 -14.85 3.13 -6.84
CA MET A 609 -13.46 2.76 -6.64
C MET A 609 -12.58 3.16 -7.84
N MET A 610 -13.05 2.95 -9.07
CA MET A 610 -12.37 3.46 -10.26
C MET A 610 -12.23 4.97 -10.21
N ASN A 611 -13.29 5.69 -9.84
CA ASN A 611 -13.26 7.14 -9.67
C ASN A 611 -12.22 7.55 -8.63
N MET A 612 -12.22 6.93 -7.45
CA MET A 612 -11.24 7.21 -6.40
C MET A 612 -9.81 7.02 -6.89
N TYR A 613 -9.50 5.92 -7.57
CA TYR A 613 -8.16 5.71 -8.12
C TYR A 613 -7.80 6.73 -9.20
N SER A 614 -8.74 7.07 -10.09
CA SER A 614 -8.54 8.09 -11.11
C SER A 614 -8.25 9.46 -10.49
N THR A 615 -9.09 9.95 -9.58
CA THR A 615 -8.90 11.25 -8.90
C THR A 615 -7.61 11.32 -8.07
N CYS A 616 -7.16 10.18 -7.53
CA CYS A 616 -5.89 10.11 -6.81
C CYS A 616 -4.65 9.98 -7.71
N GLY A 617 -4.79 9.99 -9.04
CA GLY A 617 -3.69 9.89 -9.99
C GLY A 617 -3.22 8.47 -10.33
N GLU A 618 -3.85 7.43 -9.79
CA GLU A 618 -3.49 6.02 -10.00
C GLU A 618 -4.29 5.37 -11.15
N LEU A 619 -4.11 5.91 -12.36
CA LEU A 619 -4.83 5.46 -13.55
C LEU A 619 -4.59 3.99 -13.92
N ASN A 620 -3.42 3.44 -13.58
CA ASN A 620 -3.14 2.03 -13.83
C ASN A 620 -4.10 1.13 -13.03
N SER A 621 -4.34 1.47 -11.77
CA SER A 621 -5.27 0.76 -10.89
C SER A 621 -6.71 0.89 -11.38
N ALA A 622 -7.13 2.10 -11.76
CA ALA A 622 -8.44 2.33 -12.37
C ALA A 622 -8.62 1.52 -13.67
N SER A 623 -7.61 1.46 -14.53
CA SER A 623 -7.63 0.69 -15.79
C SER A 623 -7.69 -0.82 -15.55
N VAL A 624 -6.97 -1.32 -14.55
CA VAL A 624 -7.02 -2.74 -14.15
C VAL A 624 -8.40 -3.11 -13.63
N LEU A 625 -9.02 -2.26 -12.82
CA LEU A 625 -10.39 -2.44 -12.34
C LEU A 625 -11.37 -2.46 -13.51
N PHE A 626 -11.33 -1.45 -14.37
CA PHE A 626 -12.18 -1.36 -15.55
C PHE A 626 -12.08 -2.60 -16.44
N ARG A 627 -10.86 -3.13 -16.67
CA ARG A 627 -10.64 -4.36 -17.45
C ARG A 627 -11.12 -5.62 -16.73
N GLY A 628 -11.08 -5.63 -15.40
CA GLY A 628 -11.53 -6.74 -14.56
C GLY A 628 -13.06 -6.87 -14.43
N MET A 629 -13.81 -5.79 -14.69
CA MET A 629 -15.27 -5.79 -14.59
C MET A 629 -15.93 -6.77 -15.57
N ARG A 630 -16.86 -7.59 -15.07
CA ARG A 630 -17.66 -8.52 -15.88
C ARG A 630 -18.69 -7.80 -16.73
N CYS A 631 -19.39 -6.85 -16.11
CA CYS A 631 -20.36 -5.97 -16.75
C CYS A 631 -19.85 -4.54 -16.62
N ARG A 632 -20.08 -3.71 -17.64
CA ARG A 632 -19.74 -2.29 -17.66
C ARG A 632 -20.98 -1.53 -18.06
N ASP A 633 -21.33 -0.53 -17.27
CA ASP A 633 -22.37 0.42 -17.59
C ASP A 633 -21.76 1.71 -18.15
N ILE A 634 -22.62 2.67 -18.50
CA ILE A 634 -22.20 3.96 -19.02
C ILE A 634 -21.31 4.71 -18.03
N ILE A 635 -21.60 4.61 -16.73
CA ILE A 635 -20.81 5.21 -15.65
C ILE A 635 -19.39 4.61 -15.63
N SER A 636 -19.26 3.30 -15.84
CA SER A 636 -17.95 2.62 -15.92
C SER A 636 -17.08 3.22 -17.03
N TRP A 637 -17.67 3.46 -18.21
CA TRP A 637 -16.97 4.03 -19.36
C TRP A 637 -16.65 5.51 -19.15
N SER A 638 -17.62 6.30 -18.70
CA SER A 638 -17.41 7.74 -18.48
C SER A 638 -16.36 8.00 -17.40
N THR A 639 -16.36 7.23 -16.31
CA THR A 639 -15.37 7.34 -15.22
C THR A 639 -13.94 7.07 -15.70
N ILE A 640 -13.71 6.02 -16.50
CA ILE A 640 -12.36 5.72 -16.98
C ILE A 640 -11.89 6.70 -18.06
N ILE A 641 -12.79 7.14 -18.95
CA ILE A 641 -12.47 8.13 -19.99
C ILE A 641 -12.13 9.47 -19.33
N GLY A 642 -12.96 9.94 -18.38
CA GLY A 642 -12.72 11.16 -17.62
C GLY A 642 -11.40 11.12 -16.86
N GLY A 643 -11.11 10.01 -16.16
CA GLY A 643 -9.84 9.85 -15.46
C GLY A 643 -8.60 10.01 -16.36
N TYR A 644 -8.60 9.39 -17.56
CA TYR A 644 -7.51 9.58 -18.52
C TYR A 644 -7.46 11.02 -19.07
N ALA A 645 -8.61 11.64 -19.33
CA ALA A 645 -8.71 13.01 -19.85
C ALA A 645 -8.12 14.05 -18.87
N GLU A 646 -8.51 13.99 -17.60
CA GLU A 646 -8.08 14.90 -16.54
C GLU A 646 -6.56 14.86 -16.33
N HIS A 647 -5.94 13.70 -16.53
CA HIS A 647 -4.50 13.49 -16.34
C HIS A 647 -3.68 13.66 -17.63
N GLY A 648 -4.25 14.28 -18.66
CA GLY A 648 -3.55 14.60 -19.90
C GLY A 648 -3.23 13.39 -20.79
N LYS A 649 -3.88 12.24 -20.57
CA LYS A 649 -3.76 11.04 -21.41
C LYS A 649 -4.86 11.04 -22.49
N SER A 650 -4.90 12.12 -23.26
CA SER A 650 -6.01 12.38 -24.19
C SER A 650 -6.16 11.31 -25.27
N LYS A 651 -5.06 10.72 -25.76
CA LYS A 651 -5.12 9.68 -26.77
C LYS A 651 -5.85 8.44 -26.25
N GLU A 652 -5.49 7.99 -25.05
CA GLU A 652 -6.10 6.85 -24.39
C GLU A 652 -7.58 7.10 -24.07
N ALA A 653 -7.92 8.33 -23.64
CA ALA A 653 -9.31 8.73 -23.40
C ALA A 653 -10.15 8.67 -24.68
N ILE A 654 -9.65 9.24 -25.78
CA ILE A 654 -10.33 9.22 -27.09
C ILE A 654 -10.47 7.79 -27.62
N ASP A 655 -9.39 6.99 -27.57
CA ASP A 655 -9.41 5.59 -28.01
C ASP A 655 -10.45 4.77 -27.22
N LEU A 656 -10.58 5.01 -25.91
CA LEU A 656 -11.59 4.38 -25.07
C LEU A 656 -13.01 4.85 -25.40
N PHE A 657 -13.20 6.15 -25.64
CA PHE A 657 -14.49 6.69 -26.07
C PHE A 657 -14.94 6.07 -27.39
N GLU A 658 -14.09 6.07 -28.43
CA GLU A 658 -14.40 5.44 -29.71
C GLU A 658 -14.68 3.94 -29.59
N LYS A 659 -13.92 3.26 -28.74
CA LYS A 659 -14.16 1.84 -28.45
C LYS A 659 -15.53 1.62 -27.79
N SER A 660 -15.95 2.50 -26.89
CA SER A 660 -17.26 2.43 -26.25
C SER A 660 -18.39 2.53 -27.29
N LEU A 661 -18.23 3.36 -28.32
CA LEU A 661 -19.17 3.47 -29.43
C LEU A 661 -19.25 2.18 -30.25
N LYS A 662 -18.09 1.56 -30.54
CA LYS A 662 -18.00 0.34 -31.34
C LYS A 662 -18.65 -0.87 -30.67
N VAL A 663 -18.64 -0.94 -29.34
CA VAL A 663 -19.32 -2.00 -28.59
C VAL A 663 -20.80 -1.69 -28.33
N GLY A 664 -21.32 -0.59 -28.88
CA GLY A 664 -22.74 -0.25 -28.86
C GLY A 664 -23.21 0.53 -27.63
N PHE A 665 -22.31 1.08 -26.80
CA PHE A 665 -22.73 1.98 -25.73
C PHE A 665 -23.16 3.33 -26.32
N ARG A 666 -24.33 3.82 -25.87
CA ARG A 666 -24.80 5.16 -26.15
C ARG A 666 -24.16 6.12 -25.14
N PRO A 667 -23.33 7.09 -25.56
CA PRO A 667 -22.77 8.09 -24.65
C PRO A 667 -23.85 8.97 -24.01
N ASP A 668 -23.54 9.48 -22.82
CA ASP A 668 -24.30 10.50 -22.08
C ASP A 668 -23.49 11.80 -21.98
N ASP A 669 -24.05 12.79 -21.28
CA ASP A 669 -23.43 14.11 -21.12
C ASP A 669 -22.04 13.98 -20.51
N VAL A 670 -21.88 13.14 -19.47
CA VAL A 670 -20.59 12.91 -18.80
C VAL A 670 -19.56 12.29 -19.75
N SER A 671 -19.98 11.37 -20.61
CA SER A 671 -19.12 10.76 -21.62
C SER A 671 -18.61 11.79 -22.64
N PHE A 672 -19.48 12.71 -23.08
CA PHE A 672 -19.11 13.78 -24.00
C PHE A 672 -18.24 14.84 -23.35
N ILE A 673 -18.52 15.25 -22.10
CA ILE A 673 -17.64 16.12 -21.31
C ILE A 673 -16.23 15.50 -21.26
N SER A 674 -16.13 14.22 -20.89
CA SER A 674 -14.83 13.54 -20.75
C SER A 674 -13.99 13.54 -22.04
N VAL A 675 -14.60 13.27 -23.21
CA VAL A 675 -13.87 13.28 -24.49
C VAL A 675 -13.55 14.71 -24.96
N LEU A 676 -14.40 15.70 -24.66
CA LEU A 676 -14.14 17.10 -24.96
C LEU A 676 -13.02 17.66 -24.09
N THR A 677 -12.96 17.32 -22.80
CA THR A 677 -11.83 17.65 -21.91
C THR A 677 -10.53 17.05 -22.45
N ALA A 678 -10.55 15.80 -22.90
CA ALA A 678 -9.38 15.17 -23.54
C ALA A 678 -8.92 15.96 -24.78
N CYS A 679 -9.86 16.40 -25.62
CA CYS A 679 -9.54 17.23 -26.79
C CYS A 679 -8.95 18.58 -26.37
N SER A 680 -9.53 19.23 -25.36
CA SER A 680 -9.04 20.51 -24.83
C SER A 680 -7.60 20.41 -24.33
N HIS A 681 -7.31 19.44 -23.46
CA HIS A 681 -5.97 19.25 -22.87
C HIS A 681 -4.87 18.96 -23.91
N SER A 682 -5.23 18.36 -25.04
CA SER A 682 -4.30 18.10 -26.16
C SER A 682 -4.37 19.12 -27.29
N GLY A 683 -5.21 20.16 -27.19
CA GLY A 683 -5.38 21.17 -28.24
C GLY A 683 -5.93 20.62 -29.56
N LEU A 684 -6.66 19.51 -29.54
CA LEU A 684 -7.16 18.81 -30.73
C LEU A 684 -8.46 19.46 -31.25
N LEU A 685 -8.34 20.67 -31.81
CA LEU A 685 -9.47 21.48 -32.29
C LEU A 685 -10.45 20.71 -33.19
N GLY A 686 -9.94 20.03 -34.21
CA GLY A 686 -10.78 19.31 -35.17
C GLY A 686 -11.59 18.18 -34.52
N LEU A 687 -10.99 17.42 -33.60
CA LEU A 687 -11.69 16.36 -32.87
C LEU A 687 -12.68 16.91 -31.84
N GLY A 688 -12.35 18.02 -31.17
CA GLY A 688 -13.27 18.68 -30.24
C GLY A 688 -14.58 19.11 -30.92
N PHE A 689 -14.48 19.82 -32.05
CA PHE A 689 -15.67 20.19 -32.84
C PHE A 689 -16.37 18.96 -33.43
N HIS A 690 -15.63 17.94 -33.87
CA HIS A 690 -16.22 16.70 -34.34
C HIS A 690 -17.11 16.05 -33.27
N TYR A 691 -16.62 15.87 -32.05
CA TYR A 691 -17.39 15.25 -30.98
C TYR A 691 -18.54 16.14 -30.47
N PHE A 692 -18.33 17.46 -30.42
CA PHE A 692 -19.38 18.43 -30.06
C PHE A 692 -20.56 18.41 -31.05
N ASN A 693 -20.28 18.28 -32.35
CA ASN A 693 -21.32 18.14 -33.36
C ASN A 693 -21.93 16.73 -33.36
N LEU A 694 -21.11 15.68 -33.17
CA LEU A 694 -21.58 14.30 -33.08
C LEU A 694 -22.64 14.10 -31.99
N MET A 695 -22.45 14.75 -30.83
CA MET A 695 -23.41 14.78 -29.72
C MET A 695 -24.79 15.28 -30.17
N GLN A 696 -24.82 16.34 -30.97
CA GLN A 696 -26.04 16.97 -31.45
C GLN A 696 -26.64 16.17 -32.62
N ASP A 697 -25.86 15.94 -33.67
CA ASP A 697 -26.35 15.41 -34.96
C ASP A 697 -26.74 13.94 -34.90
N LYS A 698 -25.99 13.12 -34.14
CA LYS A 698 -26.21 11.67 -34.08
C LYS A 698 -26.98 11.25 -32.84
N TYR A 699 -26.74 11.90 -31.70
CA TYR A 699 -27.32 11.49 -30.42
C TYR A 699 -28.49 12.37 -29.97
N ASN A 700 -28.80 13.46 -30.71
CA ASN A 700 -29.84 14.43 -30.39
C ASN A 700 -29.75 14.97 -28.96
N MET A 701 -28.52 15.22 -28.49
CA MET A 701 -28.26 15.75 -27.16
C MET A 701 -27.98 17.24 -27.25
N SER A 702 -28.70 18.04 -26.45
CA SER A 702 -28.47 19.48 -26.37
C SER A 702 -27.24 19.75 -25.51
N PRO A 703 -26.24 20.53 -25.98
CA PRO A 703 -25.06 20.85 -25.19
C PRO A 703 -25.43 21.59 -23.90
N ALA A 704 -25.08 20.99 -22.75
CA ALA A 704 -25.12 21.65 -21.45
C ALA A 704 -23.93 22.61 -21.26
N LYS A 705 -23.99 23.45 -20.22
CA LYS A 705 -22.98 24.47 -19.91
C LYS A 705 -21.56 23.88 -19.79
N GLU A 706 -21.42 22.68 -19.25
CA GLU A 706 -20.14 21.98 -19.06
C GLU A 706 -19.49 21.61 -20.41
N HIS A 707 -20.30 21.29 -21.42
CA HIS A 707 -19.79 21.02 -22.78
C HIS A 707 -19.25 22.28 -23.44
N TYR A 708 -19.97 23.41 -23.28
CA TYR A 708 -19.48 24.71 -23.73
C TYR A 708 -18.20 25.11 -23.01
N GLY A 709 -18.10 24.87 -21.69
CA GLY A 709 -16.88 25.10 -20.92
C GLY A 709 -15.67 24.36 -21.50
N CYS A 710 -15.83 23.08 -21.87
CA CYS A 710 -14.75 22.32 -22.51
C CYS A 710 -14.34 22.89 -23.88
N MET A 711 -15.31 23.35 -24.67
CA MET A 711 -15.04 23.93 -25.99
C MET A 711 -14.39 25.32 -25.91
N VAL A 712 -14.80 26.13 -24.93
CA VAL A 712 -14.19 27.43 -24.62
C VAL A 712 -12.74 27.24 -24.19
N ASP A 713 -12.45 26.31 -23.28
CA ASP A 713 -11.08 25.98 -22.86
C ASP A 713 -10.23 25.52 -24.06
N LEU A 714 -10.79 24.67 -24.94
CA LEU A 714 -10.11 24.19 -26.14
C LEU A 714 -9.76 25.35 -27.10
N LEU A 715 -10.71 26.25 -27.37
CA LEU A 715 -10.48 27.42 -28.22
C LEU A 715 -9.46 28.38 -27.60
N CYS A 716 -9.53 28.58 -26.29
CA CYS A 716 -8.60 29.40 -25.52
C CYS A 716 -7.16 28.86 -25.60
N ARG A 717 -6.96 27.57 -25.36
CA ARG A 717 -5.65 26.89 -25.46
C ARG A 717 -5.07 26.96 -26.86
N ALA A 718 -5.92 26.86 -27.87
CA ALA A 718 -5.53 27.02 -29.28
C ALA A 718 -5.27 28.48 -29.69
N GLY A 719 -5.48 29.46 -28.80
CA GLY A 719 -5.29 30.88 -29.06
C GLY A 719 -6.39 31.54 -29.89
N ARG A 720 -7.53 30.87 -30.10
CA ARG A 720 -8.68 31.37 -30.87
C ARG A 720 -9.63 32.15 -29.96
N LEU A 721 -9.11 33.17 -29.28
CA LEU A 721 -9.83 33.91 -28.22
C LEU A 721 -11.11 34.57 -28.71
N SER A 722 -11.11 35.13 -29.93
CA SER A 722 -12.31 35.73 -30.53
C SER A 722 -13.45 34.72 -30.70
N GLU A 723 -13.12 33.46 -31.01
CA GLU A 723 -14.11 32.42 -31.20
C GLU A 723 -14.58 31.82 -29.87
N ALA A 724 -13.69 31.78 -28.86
CA ALA A 724 -14.06 31.43 -27.50
C ALA A 724 -15.07 32.44 -26.93
N GLU A 725 -14.80 33.74 -27.07
CA GLU A 725 -15.71 34.83 -26.67
C GLU A 725 -17.05 34.73 -27.40
N LYS A 726 -17.03 34.56 -28.72
CA LYS A 726 -18.24 34.37 -29.53
C LYS A 726 -19.07 33.16 -29.08
N MET A 727 -18.41 32.04 -28.79
CA MET A 727 -19.09 30.82 -28.33
C MET A 727 -19.76 31.01 -26.97
N ILE A 728 -19.14 31.78 -26.06
CA ILE A 728 -19.77 32.15 -24.78
C ILE A 728 -21.00 33.02 -25.04
N ASP A 729 -20.90 34.02 -25.91
CA ASP A 729 -22.03 34.93 -26.19
C ASP A 729 -23.23 34.19 -26.78
N GLU A 730 -22.98 33.28 -27.72
CA GLU A 730 -23.98 32.50 -28.46
C GLU A 730 -24.53 31.29 -27.70
N MET A 731 -23.98 30.92 -26.54
CA MET A 731 -24.45 29.76 -25.80
C MET A 731 -25.90 29.96 -25.32
N PRO A 732 -26.79 28.97 -25.51
CA PRO A 732 -28.22 29.08 -25.17
C PRO A 732 -28.52 28.87 -23.68
N CYS A 733 -27.51 28.47 -22.89
CA CYS A 733 -27.61 28.26 -21.46
C CYS A 733 -27.10 29.47 -20.67
N GLU A 734 -27.43 29.50 -19.37
CA GLU A 734 -27.00 30.57 -18.47
C GLU A 734 -25.47 30.60 -18.38
N LYS A 735 -24.90 31.80 -18.54
CA LYS A 735 -23.45 32.02 -18.56
C LYS A 735 -22.95 32.09 -17.12
N ASP A 736 -22.19 31.10 -16.66
CA ASP A 736 -21.59 31.11 -15.32
C ASP A 736 -20.18 31.70 -15.29
N ASP A 737 -19.66 31.94 -14.09
CA ASP A 737 -18.34 32.54 -13.86
C ASP A 737 -17.19 31.71 -14.45
N VAL A 738 -17.35 30.39 -14.53
CA VAL A 738 -16.33 29.44 -15.00
C VAL A 738 -15.92 29.71 -16.44
N VAL A 739 -16.86 29.94 -17.37
CA VAL A 739 -16.54 30.17 -18.78
C VAL A 739 -15.86 31.52 -19.02
N TRP A 740 -16.27 32.57 -18.29
CA TRP A 740 -15.65 33.89 -18.37
C TRP A 740 -14.27 33.93 -17.70
N THR A 741 -14.10 33.21 -16.59
CA THR A 741 -12.81 33.05 -15.91
C THR A 741 -11.82 32.30 -16.80
N THR A 742 -12.28 31.27 -17.52
CA THR A 742 -11.44 30.52 -18.47
C THR A 742 -10.96 31.42 -19.61
N LEU A 743 -11.85 32.24 -20.18
CA LEU A 743 -11.49 33.23 -21.21
C LEU A 743 -10.50 34.28 -20.67
N LEU A 744 -10.78 34.84 -19.47
CA LEU A 744 -9.92 35.84 -18.83
C LEU A 744 -8.48 35.32 -18.66
N ARG A 745 -8.33 34.10 -18.11
CA ARG A 745 -7.02 33.45 -17.94
C ARG A 745 -6.27 33.32 -19.26
N ALA A 746 -6.98 32.95 -20.33
CA ALA A 746 -6.39 32.79 -21.64
C ALA A 746 -5.98 34.14 -22.27
N CYS A 747 -6.81 35.17 -22.12
CA CYS A 747 -6.51 36.54 -22.54
C CYS A 747 -5.25 37.08 -21.84
N THR A 748 -5.11 36.87 -20.53
CA THR A 748 -3.90 37.25 -19.78
C THR A 748 -2.67 36.52 -20.31
N ALA A 749 -2.76 35.20 -20.49
CA ALA A 749 -1.64 34.39 -21.00
C ALA A 749 -1.20 34.79 -22.42
N LYS A 750 -2.12 35.29 -23.24
CA LYS A 750 -1.87 35.71 -24.63
C LYS A 750 -1.72 37.24 -24.80
N ARG A 751 -1.80 38.01 -23.70
CA ARG A 751 -1.73 39.47 -23.67
C ARG A 751 -2.81 40.17 -24.53
N ASP A 752 -4.00 39.58 -24.65
CA ASP A 752 -5.17 40.21 -25.29
C ASP A 752 -5.94 41.06 -24.27
N VAL A 753 -5.50 42.31 -24.11
CA VAL A 753 -5.98 43.24 -23.08
C VAL A 753 -7.46 43.59 -23.27
N GLU A 754 -7.90 43.79 -24.50
CA GLU A 754 -9.27 44.21 -24.80
C GLU A 754 -10.30 43.13 -24.44
N ARG A 755 -10.03 41.87 -24.79
CA ARG A 755 -10.89 40.73 -24.41
C ARG A 755 -10.78 40.41 -22.93
N GLY A 756 -9.57 40.52 -22.36
CA GLY A 756 -9.36 40.36 -20.92
C GLY A 756 -10.20 41.32 -20.10
N ARG A 757 -10.27 42.60 -20.49
CA ARG A 757 -11.12 43.60 -19.81
C ARG A 757 -12.60 43.21 -19.84
N ARG A 758 -13.13 42.83 -21.01
CA ARG A 758 -14.54 42.44 -21.15
C ARG A 758 -14.87 41.18 -20.36
N ALA A 759 -14.00 40.17 -20.38
CA ALA A 759 -14.18 38.96 -19.58
C ALA A 759 -14.17 39.27 -18.07
N ALA A 760 -13.28 40.15 -17.61
CA ALA A 760 -13.23 40.57 -16.21
C ALA A 760 -14.49 41.31 -15.76
N GLU A 761 -15.06 42.18 -16.61
CA GLU A 761 -16.32 42.87 -16.31
C GLU A 761 -17.46 41.88 -16.07
N ARG A 762 -17.51 40.77 -16.82
CA ARG A 762 -18.51 39.71 -16.64
C ARG A 762 -18.32 38.88 -15.38
N VAL A 763 -17.07 38.54 -15.03
CA VAL A 763 -16.75 37.81 -13.77
C VAL A 763 -17.11 38.64 -12.53
N LEU A 764 -17.08 39.97 -12.64
CA LEU A 764 -17.35 40.89 -11.54
C LEU A 764 -18.84 41.22 -11.37
N GLU A 765 -19.75 40.72 -12.21
CA GLU A 765 -21.20 40.93 -12.06
C GLU A 765 -21.73 40.23 -10.77
N PRO A 766 -22.51 40.91 -9.90
CA PRO A 766 -22.96 40.36 -8.61
C PRO A 766 -23.81 39.10 -8.75
N GLY A 767 -23.48 38.05 -7.98
CA GLY A 767 -24.25 36.81 -7.88
C GLY A 767 -23.50 35.52 -8.25
N TRP A 768 -22.25 35.63 -8.72
CA TRP A 768 -21.58 34.53 -9.43
C TRP A 768 -20.21 34.08 -8.89
N SER A 769 -19.65 34.65 -7.81
CA SER A 769 -18.19 34.53 -7.55
C SER A 769 -17.77 33.79 -6.27
N SER A 770 -16.67 33.03 -6.33
CA SER A 770 -15.94 32.49 -5.18
C SER A 770 -14.41 32.55 -5.36
N ILE A 771 -13.65 32.65 -4.26
CA ILE A 771 -12.18 32.77 -4.28
C ILE A 771 -11.54 31.93 -3.17
N LEU A 772 -10.41 31.28 -3.46
CA LEU A 772 -9.65 30.49 -2.49
C LEU A 772 -8.57 31.36 -1.83
N ILE A 773 -8.64 31.54 -0.50
CA ILE A 773 -7.63 32.27 0.29
C ILE A 773 -7.16 31.38 1.44
N LYS A 774 -5.83 31.14 1.52
CA LYS A 774 -5.20 30.37 2.62
C LYS A 774 -5.89 29.01 2.85
N ASP A 775 -6.05 28.24 1.78
CA ASP A 775 -6.67 26.91 1.78
C ASP A 775 -8.15 26.86 2.21
N ARG A 776 -8.89 27.99 2.07
CA ARG A 776 -10.35 28.05 2.25
C ARG A 776 -11.05 28.68 1.05
N VAL A 777 -12.11 28.03 0.57
CA VAL A 777 -12.99 28.57 -0.50
C VAL A 777 -13.97 29.54 0.14
N SER A 778 -13.93 30.80 -0.30
CA SER A 778 -14.81 31.87 0.17
C SER A 778 -15.71 32.31 -0.99
N ALA A 779 -17.01 31.99 -0.91
CA ALA A 779 -18.01 32.57 -1.79
C ALA A 779 -18.24 34.04 -1.39
N PHE A 780 -18.25 34.96 -2.37
CA PHE A 780 -18.52 36.37 -2.09
C PHE A 780 -19.49 36.94 -3.13
N ALA A 781 -20.39 37.80 -2.66
CA ALA A 781 -21.20 38.62 -3.55
C ALA A 781 -20.40 39.89 -3.89
N SER A 782 -20.06 40.08 -5.17
CA SER A 782 -19.34 41.30 -5.59
C SER A 782 -20.19 42.54 -5.24
N GLY A 783 -19.57 43.50 -4.54
CA GLY A 783 -20.25 44.70 -4.01
C GLY A 783 -20.69 44.63 -2.54
N GLY A 784 -20.65 43.45 -1.90
CA GLY A 784 -20.90 43.32 -0.46
C GLY A 784 -19.65 43.56 0.38
N ARG A 785 -19.53 44.72 1.04
CA ARG A 785 -18.42 45.02 1.98
C ARG A 785 -18.52 44.32 3.35
N SER A 786 -19.43 43.35 3.49
CA SER A 786 -19.66 42.61 4.72
C SER A 786 -18.70 41.43 4.91
N HIS A 787 -17.86 41.11 3.93
CA HIS A 787 -16.92 40.00 4.03
C HIS A 787 -15.68 40.37 4.87
N PRO A 788 -15.25 39.54 5.85
CA PRO A 788 -14.14 39.86 6.75
C PRO A 788 -12.78 40.10 6.07
N GLN A 789 -12.61 39.59 4.85
CA GLN A 789 -11.37 39.66 4.06
C GLN A 789 -11.51 40.51 2.78
N THR A 790 -12.44 41.47 2.78
CA THR A 790 -12.76 42.28 1.58
C THR A 790 -11.52 42.99 1.01
N GLU A 791 -10.65 43.57 1.83
CA GLU A 791 -9.46 44.27 1.32
C GLU A 791 -8.45 43.35 0.62
N ASP A 792 -8.26 42.12 1.12
CA ASP A 792 -7.37 41.13 0.51
C ASP A 792 -7.90 40.64 -0.86
N ILE A 793 -9.23 40.49 -0.98
CA ILE A 793 -9.87 40.05 -2.22
C ILE A 793 -9.71 41.12 -3.32
N TYR A 794 -10.01 42.37 -3.01
CA TYR A 794 -9.97 43.45 -3.99
C TYR A 794 -8.54 43.86 -4.38
N SER A 795 -7.57 43.78 -3.46
CA SER A 795 -6.16 44.03 -3.77
C SER A 795 -5.56 42.97 -4.70
N VAL A 796 -5.95 41.70 -4.57
CA VAL A 796 -5.57 40.63 -5.51
C VAL A 796 -6.22 40.82 -6.89
N LEU A 797 -7.49 41.22 -6.93
CA LEU A 797 -8.19 41.50 -8.19
C LEU A 797 -7.59 42.72 -8.93
N GLU A 798 -7.21 43.78 -8.23
CA GLU A 798 -6.52 44.94 -8.82
C GLU A 798 -5.13 44.59 -9.36
N LEU A 799 -4.38 43.70 -8.69
CA LEU A 799 -3.10 43.18 -9.18
C LEU A 799 -3.26 42.33 -10.46
N LEU A 800 -4.34 41.55 -10.57
CA LEU A 800 -4.64 40.74 -11.75
C LEU A 800 -5.07 41.57 -12.96
N VAL A 801 -5.72 42.73 -12.73
CA VAL A 801 -6.17 43.64 -13.78
C VAL A 801 -5.06 44.60 -14.26
N SER A 802 -4.15 45.01 -13.38
CA SER A 802 -3.14 46.05 -13.69
C SER A 802 -1.85 45.54 -14.35
N GLY A 803 -1.55 44.24 -14.27
CA GLY A 803 -0.36 43.65 -14.91
C GLY A 803 0.99 44.21 -14.43
N ALA A 804 1.04 44.91 -13.28
CA ALA A 804 2.24 45.56 -12.77
C ALA A 804 2.99 44.67 -11.75
N GLU A 805 4.33 44.72 -11.75
CA GLU A 805 5.15 44.12 -10.68
C GLU A 805 4.85 44.77 -9.32
N PRO A 806 4.94 44.03 -8.19
CA PRO A 806 4.58 44.56 -6.88
C PRO A 806 5.53 45.69 -6.48
N LEU A 807 4.99 46.91 -6.36
CA LEU A 807 5.69 48.02 -5.74
C LEU A 807 5.92 47.72 -4.26
N ARG A 808 7.19 47.83 -3.85
CA ARG A 808 7.67 47.70 -2.47
C ARG A 808 6.91 48.64 -1.52
N TYR A 809 6.15 48.07 -0.59
CA TYR A 809 6.01 48.59 0.76
C TYR A 809 6.19 47.44 1.76
N GLY A 810 6.99 47.68 2.79
CA GLY A 810 7.70 46.66 3.54
C GLY A 810 6.83 45.69 4.33
N CYS A 811 6.90 44.42 3.93
CA CYS A 811 6.84 43.26 4.83
C CYS A 811 7.52 42.10 4.09
N GLU A 812 8.59 41.54 4.66
CA GLU A 812 9.24 40.35 4.09
C GLU A 812 8.29 39.14 4.17
N MET A 813 7.51 38.91 3.10
CA MET A 813 6.78 37.67 2.91
C MET A 813 7.51 36.81 1.87
N LYS A 814 7.93 35.61 2.30
CA LYS A 814 8.54 34.58 1.47
C LYS A 814 7.60 34.18 0.32
N ARG A 815 8.17 33.93 -0.85
CA ARG A 815 7.49 33.61 -2.12
C ARG A 815 6.77 32.24 -2.16
N ASP A 816 6.72 31.50 -1.06
CA ASP A 816 6.32 30.07 -1.02
C ASP A 816 4.96 29.79 -0.36
N SER A 817 4.09 30.80 -0.16
CA SER A 817 2.83 30.60 0.59
C SER A 817 1.54 31.03 -0.12
N TRP A 818 1.55 31.20 -1.44
CA TRP A 818 0.33 31.53 -2.18
C TRP A 818 0.19 30.66 -3.43
N SER A 819 -0.69 29.66 -3.37
CA SER A 819 -1.22 28.96 -4.55
C SER A 819 -2.63 29.48 -4.83
N ILE A 820 -2.79 30.23 -5.91
CA ILE A 820 -4.12 30.64 -6.41
C ILE A 820 -4.62 29.50 -7.30
N GLN A 821 -5.55 28.70 -6.79
CA GLN A 821 -6.41 27.86 -7.61
C GLN A 821 -7.81 28.49 -7.60
N ILE A 822 -8.22 29.03 -8.76
CA ILE A 822 -9.62 29.38 -9.02
C ILE A 822 -10.24 28.07 -9.51
N LEU A 823 -11.13 27.48 -8.71
CA LEU A 823 -11.83 26.24 -9.05
C LEU A 823 -12.71 26.44 -10.27
#